data_AF-A0A8K0EWY8-F1
#
_entry.id   AF-A0A8K0EWY8-F1
#
_cell.length_a   1.000
_cell.length_b   1.000
_cell.length_c   1.000
_cell.angle_alpha   90.00
_cell.angle_beta   90.00
_cell.angle_gamma   90.00
#
_symmetry.space_group_name_H-M   'P 1'
#
loop_
_entity.id
_entity.type
_entity.pdbx_description
1 polymer ?
#
loop_
_entity_poly.entity_id
_entity_poly.type
_entity_poly.pdbx_seq_one_letter_code
_entity_poly.pdbx_strand_id
1 'polypeptide(L)'
;MAQLSRYGSGKSATDVFEFLDCSEECRTEDAQNVYSTWAANYDQDMTTFGYQAPQQLVSVMHGMLGGVNPSNVRVLDVAAGTGMVGSELQKLGYTNADGLDANPDMLKVAENKHVYQRLIEAKLGTGQLPVAPAISDITDEFFVCQVCLKDFIQPKILPCLHTFCQPCLKKLLVRQHEEKLSCPTCRQKVLLPQNGLEGLKSNFLVDKLRNILQQKQKRKTSKTRETSKFEDPHEQQMLFCDTCHRVITRHCVVTTHKDHQFYKVRKVAERERAKITAELSTVKKTVNIRCERIENLRSVKDEWSLQVQDTEEQIEKQTKATIRALKKVKNDRISQLRAMNAAREKQLEAAMEAAEIDLASAESCIQFTHNVLEYGSPVEVISVSGELVGRLGQIADEKKAEKSEWTENIVNLTFDPPAGELEQEVAKLVGDINQVRTSLRSPQTTQVQPNMMIGKVDTSVKHVKTARESGSGDRINQVTTYLPLPQTTHTHVRPKVVIDMGDTRLKQMKTVGELGSGDGQFNVPLPVTTEGDIVVADYGNSRLQFLNKDGSFKLKVKLRFKPMGVSVLSNDELLVTGDGHMIHVLDKRGRGARVIQVPGAADQHKTTRGAAVDGSGRVIVTIGHQVFILSPSDDVVRRFGDKGQGQQQLGSNLRVAVNSRDQIIISDYHNHCLKIFDPSGRHLFTSGSRGSGTGQLEWPDSVIADSEDNIIVVDNTYDAVLIVGAFTPNWSHLQPECFEELVQITKPGGFIIVGTSTSTLASDIGKAMEAKLRELQERSLLSIVDKPTRPMFFKDWEGTFFVCKVT
;
A
#
# COMPACT_ATOMS: atom_id res chain seq x y z
N MET A 1 -31.80 -30.28 -15.92
CA MET A 1 -32.90 -30.36 -14.93
C MET A 1 -33.51 -31.76 -14.75
N ALA A 2 -33.53 -32.67 -15.76
CA ALA A 2 -34.15 -34.01 -15.62
C ALA A 2 -33.20 -35.17 -15.21
N GLN A 3 -31.91 -34.93 -14.99
CA GLN A 3 -30.98 -35.93 -14.44
C GLN A 3 -30.54 -35.68 -12.99
N LEU A 4 -30.73 -34.46 -12.46
CA LEU A 4 -30.37 -34.08 -11.08
C LEU A 4 -31.27 -34.73 -10.01
N SER A 5 -32.45 -35.26 -10.38
CA SER A 5 -33.34 -35.95 -9.44
C SER A 5 -32.99 -37.42 -9.19
N ARG A 6 -31.90 -37.94 -9.78
CA ARG A 6 -31.43 -39.32 -9.56
C ARG A 6 -30.30 -39.46 -8.52
N TYR A 7 -29.79 -38.35 -7.97
CA TYR A 7 -28.62 -38.34 -7.10
C TYR A 7 -28.97 -38.17 -5.61
N GLY A 8 -29.95 -38.95 -5.11
CA GLY A 8 -30.41 -38.90 -3.72
C GLY A 8 -30.35 -40.26 -3.04
N SER A 9 -29.59 -40.33 -1.93
CA SER A 9 -29.52 -41.37 -0.89
C SER A 9 -29.27 -42.82 -1.36
N GLY A 10 -28.03 -43.29 -1.21
CA GLY A 10 -27.69 -44.72 -1.29
C GLY A 10 -26.42 -45.10 -2.07
N LYS A 11 -25.62 -44.14 -2.55
CA LYS A 11 -24.36 -44.42 -3.25
C LYS A 11 -23.16 -44.37 -2.32
N SER A 12 -22.15 -45.19 -2.63
CA SER A 12 -20.89 -45.27 -1.89
C SER A 12 -20.04 -44.01 -2.13
N ALA A 13 -19.18 -43.63 -1.20
CA ALA A 13 -18.28 -42.48 -1.40
C ALA A 13 -17.36 -42.64 -2.63
N THR A 14 -17.16 -43.89 -3.10
CA THR A 14 -16.49 -44.24 -4.35
C THR A 14 -17.23 -43.74 -5.58
N ASP A 15 -18.57 -43.80 -5.61
CA ASP A 15 -19.38 -43.26 -6.71
C ASP A 15 -19.30 -41.71 -6.80
N VAL A 16 -19.17 -41.04 -5.65
CA VAL A 16 -19.06 -39.58 -5.57
C VAL A 16 -17.70 -39.12 -6.06
N PHE A 17 -16.65 -39.86 -5.68
CA PHE A 17 -15.28 -39.63 -6.14
C PHE A 17 -15.16 -39.84 -7.66
N GLU A 18 -15.67 -40.95 -8.20
CA GLU A 18 -15.67 -41.22 -9.65
C GLU A 18 -16.46 -40.16 -10.44
N PHE A 19 -17.56 -39.63 -9.90
CA PHE A 19 -18.32 -38.57 -10.57
C PHE A 19 -17.55 -37.25 -10.65
N LEU A 20 -16.84 -36.85 -9.58
CA LEU A 20 -16.05 -35.62 -9.52
C LEU A 20 -14.78 -35.71 -10.40
N ASP A 21 -14.16 -36.90 -10.48
CA ASP A 21 -12.86 -37.11 -11.13
C ASP A 21 -12.95 -37.69 -12.55
N CYS A 22 -14.09 -38.27 -12.96
CA CYS A 22 -14.20 -38.99 -14.26
C CYS A 22 -15.38 -38.55 -15.17
N SER A 23 -16.21 -37.55 -14.79
CA SER A 23 -17.28 -37.06 -15.68
C SER A 23 -16.91 -35.77 -16.42
N GLU A 24 -16.81 -35.83 -17.75
CA GLU A 24 -16.55 -34.65 -18.62
C GLU A 24 -17.68 -33.60 -18.59
N GLU A 25 -18.81 -33.90 -17.96
CA GLU A 25 -20.03 -33.06 -17.92
C GLU A 25 -20.17 -32.22 -16.63
N CYS A 26 -19.27 -32.35 -15.65
CA CYS A 26 -19.41 -31.70 -14.34
C CYS A 26 -19.11 -30.19 -14.40
N ARG A 27 -20.15 -29.35 -14.28
CA ARG A 27 -20.00 -27.88 -14.17
C ARG A 27 -19.66 -27.48 -12.74
N THR A 28 -19.04 -26.31 -12.56
CA THR A 28 -18.62 -25.78 -11.24
C THR A 28 -19.76 -25.72 -10.21
N GLU A 29 -20.99 -25.43 -10.65
CA GLU A 29 -22.19 -25.40 -9.79
C GLU A 29 -22.65 -26.81 -9.36
N ASP A 30 -22.40 -27.83 -10.17
CA ASP A 30 -22.71 -29.23 -9.83
C ASP A 30 -21.74 -29.76 -8.77
N ALA A 31 -20.46 -29.40 -8.86
CA ALA A 31 -19.44 -29.75 -7.86
C ALA A 31 -19.75 -29.16 -6.47
N GLN A 32 -20.17 -27.89 -6.38
CA GLN A 32 -20.53 -27.28 -5.10
C GLN A 32 -21.69 -28.01 -4.41
N ASN A 33 -22.73 -28.39 -5.16
CA ASN A 33 -23.86 -29.14 -4.60
C ASN A 33 -23.44 -30.53 -4.10
N VAL A 34 -22.56 -31.21 -4.84
CA VAL A 34 -22.01 -32.51 -4.42
C VAL A 34 -21.24 -32.37 -3.10
N TYR A 35 -20.30 -31.41 -3.01
CA TYR A 35 -19.55 -31.16 -1.78
C TYR A 35 -20.45 -30.78 -0.60
N SER A 36 -21.48 -29.96 -0.82
CA SER A 36 -22.46 -29.62 0.24
C SER A 36 -23.18 -30.85 0.79
N THR A 37 -23.55 -31.82 -0.06
CA THR A 37 -24.18 -33.07 0.39
C THR A 37 -23.19 -34.05 1.03
N TRP A 38 -21.91 -33.95 0.69
CA TRP A 38 -20.86 -34.86 1.15
C TRP A 38 -20.16 -34.40 2.43
N ALA A 39 -20.18 -33.08 2.72
CA ALA A 39 -19.44 -32.44 3.80
C ALA A 39 -19.49 -33.18 5.15
N ALA A 40 -20.66 -33.67 5.55
CA ALA A 40 -20.85 -34.33 6.84
C ALA A 40 -20.09 -35.67 6.98
N ASN A 41 -19.87 -36.39 5.87
CA ASN A 41 -19.21 -37.69 5.85
C ASN A 41 -17.80 -37.65 5.23
N TYR A 42 -17.41 -36.50 4.69
CA TYR A 42 -16.19 -36.33 3.90
C TYR A 42 -14.93 -36.87 4.59
N ASP A 43 -14.67 -36.46 5.84
CA ASP A 43 -13.50 -36.93 6.62
C ASP A 43 -13.47 -38.44 6.80
N GLN A 44 -14.62 -39.05 7.12
CA GLN A 44 -14.74 -40.49 7.35
C GLN A 44 -14.46 -41.27 6.06
N ASP A 45 -15.00 -40.78 4.94
CA ASP A 45 -14.80 -41.37 3.62
C ASP A 45 -13.34 -41.22 3.17
N MET A 46 -12.75 -40.02 3.29
CA MET A 46 -11.34 -39.77 2.97
C MET A 46 -10.38 -40.63 3.80
N THR A 47 -10.68 -40.82 5.08
CA THR A 47 -9.91 -41.71 5.96
C THR A 47 -10.00 -43.15 5.48
N THR A 48 -11.20 -43.62 5.14
CA THR A 48 -11.43 -44.97 4.59
C THR A 48 -10.70 -45.18 3.27
N PHE A 49 -10.56 -44.12 2.46
CA PHE A 49 -9.81 -44.12 1.21
C PHE A 49 -8.30 -43.96 1.37
N GLY A 50 -7.78 -43.84 2.58
CA GLY A 50 -6.34 -43.69 2.80
C GLY A 50 -5.79 -42.39 2.18
N TYR A 51 -6.55 -41.30 2.26
CA TYR A 51 -6.09 -39.98 1.81
C TYR A 51 -5.05 -39.40 2.78
N GLN A 52 -3.77 -39.40 2.39
CA GLN A 52 -2.68 -38.88 3.23
C GLN A 52 -2.14 -37.52 2.77
N ALA A 53 -2.67 -36.96 1.69
CA ALA A 53 -2.16 -35.71 1.13
C ALA A 53 -2.12 -34.54 2.13
N PRO A 54 -3.11 -34.32 3.02
CA PRO A 54 -3.04 -33.23 4.01
C PRO A 54 -1.85 -33.35 4.96
N GLN A 55 -1.58 -34.58 5.47
CA GLN A 55 -0.47 -34.84 6.36
C GLN A 55 0.88 -34.68 5.63
N GLN A 56 0.97 -35.16 4.39
CA GLN A 56 2.17 -35.04 3.58
C GLN A 56 2.47 -33.58 3.21
N LEU A 57 1.45 -32.79 2.87
CA LEU A 57 1.56 -31.36 2.57
C LEU A 57 2.14 -30.58 3.76
N VAL A 58 1.56 -30.78 4.94
CA VAL A 58 2.02 -30.14 6.18
C VAL A 58 3.44 -30.60 6.54
N SER A 59 3.78 -31.87 6.32
CA SER A 59 5.14 -32.40 6.49
C SER A 59 6.15 -31.72 5.56
N VAL A 60 5.81 -31.51 4.28
CA VAL A 60 6.67 -30.79 3.33
C VAL A 60 6.87 -29.35 3.80
N MET A 61 5.79 -28.64 4.15
CA MET A 61 5.88 -27.27 4.67
C MET A 61 6.76 -27.18 5.92
N HIS A 62 6.56 -28.07 6.89
CA HIS A 62 7.31 -28.09 8.14
C HIS A 62 8.82 -28.29 7.89
N GLY A 63 9.17 -29.15 6.92
CA GLY A 63 10.56 -29.33 6.50
C GLY A 63 11.17 -28.06 5.89
N MET A 64 10.41 -27.31 5.09
CA MET A 64 10.88 -26.08 4.44
C MET A 64 11.04 -24.91 5.43
N LEU A 65 10.24 -24.87 6.49
CA LEU A 65 10.28 -23.80 7.50
C LEU A 65 11.39 -23.96 8.55
N GLY A 66 12.20 -25.03 8.50
CA GLY A 66 13.54 -25.08 9.11
C GLY A 66 13.66 -24.62 10.57
N GLY A 67 12.97 -25.29 11.51
CA GLY A 67 13.12 -25.04 12.95
C GLY A 67 12.45 -23.77 13.48
N VAL A 68 11.71 -23.05 12.64
CA VAL A 68 10.85 -21.92 13.07
C VAL A 68 9.76 -22.45 14.01
N ASN A 69 9.52 -21.71 15.11
CA ASN A 69 8.45 -22.05 16.04
C ASN A 69 7.09 -22.04 15.32
N PRO A 70 6.36 -23.18 15.28
CA PRO A 70 5.09 -23.30 14.56
C PRO A 70 4.03 -22.25 14.95
N SER A 71 4.03 -21.77 16.20
CA SER A 71 3.08 -20.74 16.68
C SER A 71 3.31 -19.36 16.06
N ASN A 72 4.50 -19.09 15.51
CA ASN A 72 4.84 -17.81 14.88
C ASN A 72 4.61 -17.79 13.37
N VAL A 73 4.31 -18.94 12.76
CA VAL A 73 4.12 -19.06 11.32
C VAL A 73 2.67 -18.82 11.00
N ARG A 74 2.39 -17.86 10.12
CA ARG A 74 1.05 -17.59 9.62
C ARG A 74 0.79 -18.39 8.34
N VAL A 75 -0.20 -19.27 8.38
CA VAL A 75 -0.52 -20.19 7.29
C VAL A 75 -1.88 -19.86 6.70
N LEU A 76 -2.00 -19.86 5.36
CA LEU A 76 -3.29 -19.93 4.67
C LEU A 76 -3.46 -21.33 4.08
N ASP A 77 -4.57 -21.97 4.40
CA ASP A 77 -4.99 -23.21 3.78
C ASP A 77 -6.08 -22.92 2.74
N VAL A 78 -5.76 -23.14 1.47
CA VAL A 78 -6.61 -22.84 0.30
C VAL A 78 -7.32 -24.10 -0.15
N ALA A 79 -8.63 -23.99 -0.39
CA ALA A 79 -9.53 -25.14 -0.53
C ALA A 79 -9.52 -26.00 0.74
N ALA A 80 -9.65 -25.33 1.89
CA ALA A 80 -9.55 -25.94 3.21
C ALA A 80 -10.58 -27.06 3.44
N GLY A 81 -11.70 -27.06 2.69
CA GLY A 81 -12.74 -28.05 2.79
C GLY A 81 -13.29 -28.17 4.21
N THR A 82 -13.28 -29.39 4.75
CA THR A 82 -13.69 -29.68 6.12
C THR A 82 -12.60 -29.42 7.16
N GLY A 83 -11.42 -28.94 6.76
CA GLY A 83 -10.31 -28.58 7.66
C GLY A 83 -9.34 -29.71 8.01
N MET A 84 -9.14 -30.67 7.11
CA MET A 84 -8.18 -31.77 7.35
C MET A 84 -6.73 -31.25 7.45
N VAL A 85 -6.32 -30.29 6.61
CA VAL A 85 -4.98 -29.66 6.68
C VAL A 85 -4.82 -28.89 8.00
N GLY A 86 -5.82 -28.11 8.42
CA GLY A 86 -5.84 -27.43 9.72
C GLY A 86 -5.67 -28.38 10.90
N SER A 87 -6.31 -29.55 10.84
CA SER A 87 -6.15 -30.60 11.86
C SER A 87 -4.71 -31.11 11.94
N GLU A 88 -4.03 -31.29 10.80
CA GLU A 88 -2.61 -31.68 10.76
C GLU A 88 -1.67 -30.56 11.21
N LEU A 89 -1.97 -29.30 10.85
CA LEU A 89 -1.25 -28.12 11.32
C LEU A 89 -1.27 -28.02 12.85
N GLN A 90 -2.44 -28.20 13.46
CA GLN A 90 -2.60 -28.13 14.92
C GLN A 90 -1.79 -29.21 15.65
N LYS A 91 -1.71 -30.43 15.10
CA LYS A 91 -0.89 -31.53 15.67
C LYS A 91 0.59 -31.17 15.76
N LEU A 92 1.09 -30.35 14.85
CA LEU A 92 2.48 -29.87 14.83
C LEU A 92 2.68 -28.52 15.54
N GLY A 93 1.64 -27.99 16.20
CA GLY A 93 1.71 -26.76 16.99
C GLY A 93 1.51 -25.45 16.20
N TYR A 94 1.12 -25.53 14.93
CA TYR A 94 0.70 -24.35 14.16
C TYR A 94 -0.67 -23.90 14.64
N THR A 95 -0.74 -22.71 15.22
CA THR A 95 -1.97 -22.16 15.84
C THR A 95 -2.48 -20.91 15.13
N ASN A 96 -1.69 -20.36 14.20
CA ASN A 96 -2.01 -19.16 13.43
C ASN A 96 -2.29 -19.54 11.96
N ALA A 97 -3.41 -20.21 11.74
CA ALA A 97 -3.83 -20.69 10.43
C ALA A 97 -5.22 -20.16 10.06
N ASP A 98 -5.36 -19.64 8.84
CA ASP A 98 -6.62 -19.23 8.25
C ASP A 98 -7.04 -20.26 7.18
N GLY A 99 -8.32 -20.64 7.14
CA GLY A 99 -8.88 -21.57 6.15
C GLY A 99 -9.74 -20.84 5.12
N LEU A 100 -9.52 -21.11 3.83
CA LEU A 100 -10.29 -20.53 2.72
C LEU A 100 -10.94 -21.63 1.89
N ASP A 101 -12.24 -21.53 1.67
CA ASP A 101 -12.99 -22.43 0.78
C ASP A 101 -14.16 -21.71 0.12
N ALA A 102 -14.59 -22.18 -1.04
CA ALA A 102 -15.74 -21.63 -1.76
C ALA A 102 -17.07 -22.25 -1.32
N ASN A 103 -17.05 -23.35 -0.57
CA ASN A 103 -18.24 -24.07 -0.13
C ASN A 103 -18.54 -23.79 1.37
N PRO A 104 -19.66 -23.11 1.69
CA PRO A 104 -20.00 -22.77 3.08
C PRO A 104 -20.36 -23.98 3.95
N ASP A 105 -20.88 -25.08 3.38
CA ASP A 105 -21.20 -26.29 4.14
C ASP A 105 -19.94 -27.05 4.57
N MET A 106 -18.88 -27.02 3.74
CA MET A 106 -17.55 -27.55 4.09
C MET A 106 -16.90 -26.72 5.21
N LEU A 107 -16.91 -25.38 5.08
CA LEU A 107 -16.40 -24.47 6.11
C LEU A 107 -17.13 -24.64 7.45
N LYS A 108 -18.43 -24.92 7.43
CA LYS A 108 -19.19 -25.21 8.65
C LYS A 108 -18.70 -26.45 9.38
N VAL A 109 -18.23 -27.47 8.66
CA VAL A 109 -17.58 -28.64 9.28
C VAL A 109 -16.24 -28.25 9.87
N ALA A 110 -15.44 -27.46 9.15
CA ALA A 110 -14.15 -26.95 9.64
C ALA A 110 -14.30 -26.08 10.91
N GLU A 111 -15.35 -25.26 10.99
CA GLU A 111 -15.66 -24.39 12.13
C GLU A 111 -15.79 -25.20 13.42
N ASN A 112 -16.51 -26.34 13.36
CA ASN A 112 -16.72 -27.22 14.50
C ASN A 112 -15.45 -27.92 14.99
N LYS A 113 -14.40 -27.99 14.16
CA LYS A 113 -13.11 -28.59 14.55
C LYS A 113 -12.22 -27.60 15.30
N HIS A 114 -12.50 -26.30 15.22
CA HIS A 114 -11.69 -25.24 15.86
C HIS A 114 -10.20 -25.30 15.49
N VAL A 115 -9.90 -25.64 14.23
CA VAL A 115 -8.53 -25.82 13.72
C VAL A 115 -7.98 -24.59 12.98
N TYR A 116 -8.82 -23.60 12.68
CA TYR A 116 -8.42 -22.33 12.09
C TYR A 116 -8.80 -21.16 12.99
N GLN A 117 -7.99 -20.11 12.95
CA GLN A 117 -8.28 -18.83 13.59
C GLN A 117 -9.38 -18.06 12.85
N ARG A 118 -9.41 -18.18 11.52
CA ARG A 118 -10.42 -17.55 10.64
C ARG A 118 -10.82 -18.51 9.54
N LEU A 119 -12.10 -18.50 9.19
CA LEU A 119 -12.64 -19.15 8.00
C LEU A 119 -13.08 -18.09 6.99
N ILE A 120 -12.76 -18.29 5.72
CA ILE A 120 -12.94 -17.34 4.62
C ILE A 120 -13.74 -18.02 3.52
N GLU A 121 -14.96 -17.55 3.28
CA GLU A 121 -15.77 -17.98 2.13
C GLU A 121 -15.40 -17.15 0.90
N ALA A 122 -14.62 -17.72 -0.03
CA ALA A 122 -14.16 -17.02 -1.22
C ALA A 122 -13.78 -17.97 -2.37
N LYS A 123 -13.82 -17.47 -3.61
CA LYS A 123 -13.34 -18.15 -4.82
C LYS A 123 -12.18 -17.38 -5.44
N LEU A 124 -11.04 -18.05 -5.64
CA LEU A 124 -9.83 -17.46 -6.23
C LEU A 124 -9.83 -17.55 -7.77
N GLY A 125 -9.16 -16.63 -8.45
CA GLY A 125 -8.87 -16.71 -9.90
C GLY A 125 -9.94 -16.13 -10.85
N THR A 126 -10.82 -15.23 -10.39
CA THR A 126 -11.90 -14.67 -11.24
C THR A 126 -11.69 -13.21 -11.68
N GLY A 127 -10.63 -12.53 -11.24
CA GLY A 127 -10.28 -11.17 -11.70
C GLY A 127 -11.31 -10.06 -11.42
N GLN A 128 -12.51 -10.38 -10.96
CA GLN A 128 -13.59 -9.48 -10.55
C GLN A 128 -14.46 -10.22 -9.54
N LEU A 129 -14.70 -9.62 -8.37
CA LEU A 129 -15.94 -9.90 -7.64
C LEU A 129 -17.11 -9.56 -8.59
N PRO A 130 -17.96 -10.52 -8.99
CA PRO A 130 -18.95 -10.27 -10.02
C PRO A 130 -19.95 -9.21 -9.58
N VAL A 131 -20.11 -8.17 -10.40
CA VAL A 131 -21.18 -7.18 -10.33
C VAL A 131 -22.17 -7.48 -11.46
N ALA A 132 -23.22 -8.25 -11.14
CA ALA A 132 -24.47 -8.24 -11.91
C ALA A 132 -25.60 -8.78 -11.03
N PRO A 133 -26.58 -7.96 -10.58
CA PRO A 133 -27.62 -8.44 -9.70
C PRO A 133 -28.49 -9.53 -10.31
N ALA A 134 -28.20 -10.78 -9.97
CA ALA A 134 -29.22 -11.77 -9.75
C ALA A 134 -30.03 -11.36 -8.49
N ILE A 135 -31.22 -11.94 -8.29
CA ILE A 135 -32.05 -11.68 -7.09
C ILE A 135 -31.30 -12.00 -5.78
N SER A 136 -30.17 -12.73 -5.85
CA SER A 136 -29.19 -12.97 -4.78
C SER A 136 -28.41 -11.73 -4.33
N ASP A 137 -28.34 -10.68 -5.15
CA ASP A 137 -27.46 -9.51 -4.91
C ASP A 137 -28.22 -8.33 -4.29
N ILE A 138 -29.49 -8.55 -3.94
CA ILE A 138 -30.23 -7.64 -3.07
C ILE A 138 -29.69 -7.86 -1.66
N THR A 139 -28.64 -7.10 -1.31
CA THR A 139 -28.07 -7.09 0.04
C THR A 139 -29.05 -6.49 1.04
N ASP A 140 -28.85 -6.76 2.33
CA ASP A 140 -29.67 -6.17 3.40
C ASP A 140 -29.68 -4.64 3.32
N GLU A 141 -28.62 -4.02 2.78
CA GLU A 141 -28.48 -2.58 2.52
C GLU A 141 -29.58 -1.99 1.63
N PHE A 142 -30.18 -2.79 0.72
CA PHE A 142 -31.29 -2.37 -0.13
C PHE A 142 -32.57 -2.07 0.67
N PHE A 143 -32.68 -2.61 1.89
CA PHE A 143 -33.84 -2.47 2.76
C PHE A 143 -33.69 -1.40 3.84
N VAL A 144 -32.56 -0.68 3.83
CA VAL A 144 -32.17 0.26 4.87
C VAL A 144 -32.30 1.70 4.39
N CYS A 145 -32.89 2.55 5.22
CA CYS A 145 -32.97 3.98 4.93
C CYS A 145 -31.63 4.67 5.20
N GLN A 146 -31.09 5.36 4.19
CA GLN A 146 -29.81 6.07 4.23
C GLN A 146 -29.76 7.28 5.19
N VAL A 147 -30.87 7.62 5.86
CA VAL A 147 -30.93 8.71 6.86
C VAL A 147 -30.92 8.18 8.28
N CYS A 148 -31.64 7.10 8.57
CA CYS A 148 -31.66 6.50 9.91
C CYS A 148 -30.82 5.23 10.05
N LEU A 149 -30.29 4.71 8.92
CA LEU A 149 -29.52 3.48 8.82
C LEU A 149 -30.25 2.28 9.46
N LYS A 150 -31.58 2.30 9.40
CA LYS A 150 -32.49 1.24 9.86
C LYS A 150 -33.44 0.85 8.75
N ASP A 151 -34.11 -0.28 8.92
CA ASP A 151 -35.19 -0.75 8.06
C ASP A 151 -36.19 0.36 7.71
N PHE A 152 -36.65 0.34 6.46
CA PHE A 152 -37.64 1.31 5.99
C PHE A 152 -38.93 1.28 6.81
N ILE A 153 -39.30 2.43 7.36
CA ILE A 153 -40.59 2.67 8.00
C ILE A 153 -41.37 3.62 7.12
N GLN A 154 -42.46 3.12 6.51
CA GLN A 154 -43.26 3.86 5.51
C GLN A 154 -42.38 4.48 4.42
N PRO A 155 -41.77 3.66 3.54
CA PRO A 155 -40.84 4.14 2.52
C PRO A 155 -41.53 5.04 1.50
N LYS A 156 -41.00 6.24 1.28
CA LYS A 156 -41.47 7.21 0.28
C LYS A 156 -40.44 7.40 -0.82
N ILE A 157 -40.90 7.41 -2.07
CA ILE A 157 -40.09 7.64 -3.28
C ILE A 157 -40.11 9.14 -3.62
N LEU A 158 -38.93 9.74 -3.71
CA LEU A 158 -38.76 11.10 -4.24
C LEU A 158 -38.80 11.10 -5.78
N PRO A 159 -39.05 12.24 -6.45
CA PRO A 159 -39.03 12.32 -7.92
C PRO A 159 -37.70 11.90 -8.56
N CYS A 160 -36.59 11.99 -7.82
CA CYS A 160 -35.28 11.47 -8.21
C CYS A 160 -35.12 9.94 -8.05
N LEU A 161 -36.22 9.23 -7.75
CA LEU A 161 -36.33 7.78 -7.53
C LEU A 161 -35.62 7.22 -6.29
N HIS A 162 -35.00 8.07 -5.46
CA HIS A 162 -34.45 7.65 -4.15
C HIS A 162 -35.55 7.47 -3.10
N THR A 163 -35.36 6.50 -2.21
CA THR A 163 -36.37 6.09 -1.20
C THR A 163 -35.88 6.37 0.22
N PHE A 164 -36.75 6.94 1.07
CA PHE A 164 -36.46 7.25 2.47
C PHE A 164 -37.67 6.97 3.37
N CYS A 165 -37.46 6.76 4.67
CA CYS A 165 -38.57 6.67 5.63
C CYS A 165 -39.32 8.01 5.70
N GLN A 166 -40.65 7.99 5.69
CA GLN A 166 -41.48 9.18 5.90
C GLN A 166 -41.10 9.95 7.19
N PRO A 167 -40.87 9.30 8.35
CA PRO A 167 -40.36 9.97 9.55
C PRO A 167 -39.01 10.68 9.37
N CYS A 168 -38.11 10.10 8.57
CA CYS A 168 -36.78 10.68 8.30
C CYS A 168 -36.90 11.94 7.44
N LEU A 169 -37.74 11.90 6.40
CA LEU A 169 -38.02 13.07 5.57
C LEU A 169 -38.68 14.19 6.39
N LYS A 170 -39.59 13.85 7.32
CA LYS A 170 -40.21 14.81 8.23
C LYS A 170 -39.19 15.50 9.12
N LYS A 171 -38.22 14.76 9.68
CA LYS A 171 -37.13 15.33 10.48
C LYS A 171 -36.20 16.22 9.66
N LEU A 172 -35.90 15.85 8.42
CA LEU A 172 -35.07 16.65 7.52
C LEU A 172 -35.74 17.97 7.15
N LEU A 173 -37.05 17.93 6.86
CA LEU A 173 -37.83 19.13 6.55
C LEU A 173 -37.86 20.12 7.72
N VAL A 174 -37.98 19.63 8.96
CA VAL A 174 -37.95 20.48 10.17
C VAL A 174 -36.55 21.07 10.43
N ARG A 175 -35.48 20.30 10.21
CA ARG A 175 -34.09 20.76 10.45
C ARG A 175 -33.59 21.78 9.43
N GLN A 176 -34.11 21.76 8.21
CA GLN A 176 -33.59 22.59 7.12
C GLN A 176 -34.17 24.01 7.09
N HIS A 177 -35.20 24.34 7.90
CA HIS A 177 -35.87 25.67 7.88
C HIS A 177 -36.22 26.16 6.46
N GLU A 178 -36.43 25.24 5.51
CA GLU A 178 -36.70 25.53 4.10
C GLU A 178 -38.04 24.90 3.70
N GLU A 179 -38.82 25.59 2.86
CA GLU A 179 -40.08 25.08 2.28
C GLU A 179 -39.87 23.93 1.27
N LYS A 180 -38.61 23.58 0.96
CA LYS A 180 -38.24 22.65 -0.11
C LYS A 180 -37.33 21.55 0.42
N LEU A 181 -37.66 20.30 0.09
CA LEU A 181 -36.89 19.13 0.51
C LEU A 181 -35.74 18.88 -0.47
N SER A 182 -34.50 18.74 0.00
CA SER A 182 -33.39 18.27 -0.83
C SER A 182 -33.15 16.77 -0.63
N CYS A 183 -33.00 16.02 -1.72
CA CYS A 183 -32.70 14.59 -1.64
C CYS A 183 -31.33 14.35 -0.99
N PRO A 184 -31.23 13.57 0.10
CA PRO A 184 -29.96 13.27 0.77
C PRO A 184 -28.89 12.62 -0.13
N THR A 185 -29.32 11.85 -1.14
CA THR A 185 -28.40 11.10 -2.02
C THR A 185 -27.91 11.92 -3.21
N CYS A 186 -28.83 12.54 -3.97
CA CYS A 186 -28.48 13.25 -5.21
C CYS A 186 -28.58 14.78 -5.12
N ARG A 187 -28.96 15.32 -3.96
CA ARG A 187 -29.14 16.77 -3.70
C ARG A 187 -30.19 17.48 -4.58
N GLN A 188 -30.91 16.74 -5.41
CA GLN A 188 -32.00 17.29 -6.21
C GLN A 188 -33.06 17.91 -5.30
N LYS A 189 -33.43 19.15 -5.60
CA LYS A 189 -34.51 19.86 -4.90
C LYS A 189 -35.85 19.25 -5.32
N VAL A 190 -36.66 18.89 -4.33
CA VAL A 190 -37.96 18.23 -4.50
C VAL A 190 -39.07 19.20 -4.11
N LEU A 191 -40.01 19.39 -5.01
CA LEU A 191 -41.27 20.08 -4.74
C LEU A 191 -42.24 19.08 -4.09
N LEU A 192 -42.77 19.43 -2.92
CA LEU A 192 -43.71 18.58 -2.21
C LEU A 192 -45.12 18.69 -2.82
N PRO A 193 -45.90 17.59 -2.88
CA PRO A 193 -47.31 17.62 -3.26
C PRO A 193 -48.17 18.48 -2.31
N GLN A 194 -49.39 18.83 -2.73
CA GLN A 194 -50.33 19.65 -1.92
C GLN A 194 -50.61 19.08 -0.51
N ASN A 195 -50.55 17.76 -0.35
CA ASN A 195 -50.70 17.07 0.93
C ASN A 195 -49.36 16.85 1.67
N GLY A 196 -48.34 17.65 1.35
CA GLY A 196 -47.00 17.55 1.93
C GLY A 196 -46.32 16.20 1.67
N LEU A 197 -45.55 15.73 2.66
CA LEU A 197 -44.80 14.46 2.58
C LEU A 197 -45.71 13.23 2.41
N GLU A 198 -46.96 13.30 2.85
CA GLU A 198 -47.90 12.19 2.74
C GLU A 198 -48.31 11.90 1.30
N GLY A 199 -48.32 12.96 0.46
CA GLY A 199 -48.62 12.86 -0.97
C GLY A 199 -47.52 12.21 -1.81
N LEU A 200 -46.34 11.92 -1.24
CA LEU A 200 -45.29 11.19 -1.94
C LEU A 200 -45.70 9.71 -2.13
N LYS A 201 -45.33 9.13 -3.26
CA LYS A 201 -45.62 7.72 -3.58
C LYS A 201 -44.88 6.80 -2.62
N SER A 202 -45.57 5.80 -2.06
CA SER A 202 -44.93 4.78 -1.24
C SER A 202 -44.15 3.77 -2.10
N ASN A 203 -43.03 3.26 -1.61
CA ASN A 203 -42.24 2.26 -2.33
C ASN A 203 -42.72 0.83 -2.03
N PHE A 204 -43.73 0.38 -2.77
CA PHE A 204 -44.31 -0.97 -2.62
C PHE A 204 -43.35 -2.11 -3.01
N LEU A 205 -42.21 -1.81 -3.65
CA LEU A 205 -41.22 -2.80 -4.05
C LEU A 205 -40.42 -3.33 -2.85
N VAL A 206 -40.13 -2.46 -1.87
CA VAL A 206 -39.38 -2.80 -0.65
C VAL A 206 -40.08 -3.92 0.13
N ASP A 207 -41.40 -3.80 0.33
CA ASP A 207 -42.19 -4.79 1.07
C ASP A 207 -42.38 -6.10 0.29
N LYS A 208 -42.60 -6.01 -1.03
CA LYS A 208 -42.76 -7.20 -1.89
C LYS A 208 -41.47 -8.01 -2.01
N LEU A 209 -40.33 -7.37 -2.22
CA LEU A 209 -39.03 -8.06 -2.32
C LEU A 209 -38.63 -8.68 -0.97
N ARG A 210 -38.89 -8.00 0.15
CA ARG A 210 -38.68 -8.53 1.50
C ARG A 210 -39.48 -9.82 1.73
N ASN A 211 -40.76 -9.83 1.37
CA ASN A 211 -41.61 -11.03 1.49
C ASN A 211 -41.12 -12.18 0.61
N ILE A 212 -40.64 -11.90 -0.61
CA ILE A 212 -40.10 -12.92 -1.52
C ILE A 212 -38.80 -13.53 -0.96
N LEU A 213 -37.90 -12.71 -0.39
CA LEU A 213 -36.66 -13.17 0.24
C LEU A 213 -36.93 -13.98 1.52
N GLN A 214 -37.87 -13.53 2.36
CA GLN A 214 -38.29 -14.26 3.57
C GLN A 214 -38.99 -15.59 3.26
N GLN A 215 -39.77 -15.67 2.17
CA GLN A 215 -40.38 -16.92 1.71
C GLN A 215 -39.34 -17.92 1.19
N LYS A 216 -38.26 -17.45 0.54
CA LYS A 216 -37.13 -18.32 0.16
C LYS A 216 -36.40 -18.88 1.38
N GLN A 217 -36.25 -18.12 2.46
CA GLN A 217 -35.65 -18.61 3.71
C GLN A 217 -36.52 -19.67 4.42
N LYS A 218 -37.86 -19.57 4.35
CA LYS A 218 -38.79 -20.57 4.90
C LYS A 218 -38.95 -21.85 4.06
N ARG A 219 -38.52 -21.88 2.79
CA ARG A 219 -38.58 -23.08 1.92
C ARG A 219 -37.55 -24.17 2.25
N LYS A 220 -36.67 -23.97 3.25
CA LYS A 220 -35.73 -25.01 3.72
C LYS A 220 -36.35 -26.11 4.61
N THR A 221 -37.64 -26.05 4.98
CA THR A 221 -38.23 -27.06 5.92
C THR A 221 -39.55 -27.74 5.52
N SER A 222 -40.10 -27.56 4.31
CA SER A 222 -41.22 -28.44 3.88
C SER A 222 -41.29 -28.65 2.38
N LYS A 223 -41.20 -29.91 1.95
CA LYS A 223 -41.55 -30.34 0.59
C LYS A 223 -43.08 -30.26 0.43
N THR A 224 -43.58 -29.31 -0.35
CA THR A 224 -44.92 -29.41 -0.93
C THR A 224 -44.96 -28.77 -2.31
N ARG A 225 -45.71 -29.46 -3.18
CA ARG A 225 -45.89 -29.27 -4.63
C ARG A 225 -46.14 -27.82 -5.05
N GLU A 226 -45.52 -27.44 -6.17
CA GLU A 226 -45.92 -26.29 -6.98
C GLU A 226 -47.41 -26.39 -7.34
N THR A 227 -48.19 -25.41 -6.86
CA THR A 227 -49.48 -25.08 -7.44
C THR A 227 -49.51 -23.60 -7.75
N SER A 228 -49.65 -23.33 -9.05
CA SER A 228 -50.41 -22.25 -9.69
C SER A 228 -50.28 -20.81 -9.16
N LYS A 229 -49.95 -19.93 -10.11
CA LYS A 229 -50.55 -18.59 -10.30
C LYS A 229 -51.94 -18.49 -9.64
N PHE A 230 -52.01 -18.05 -8.38
CA PHE A 230 -53.23 -17.51 -7.81
C PHE A 230 -53.15 -16.00 -7.99
N GLU A 231 -53.78 -15.51 -9.05
CA GLU A 231 -54.11 -14.10 -9.20
C GLU A 231 -55.05 -13.71 -8.05
N ASP A 232 -54.77 -12.58 -7.39
CA ASP A 232 -55.64 -12.06 -6.33
C ASP A 232 -57.02 -11.73 -6.94
N PRO A 233 -58.14 -12.31 -6.46
CA PRO A 233 -59.48 -12.04 -7.00
C PRO A 233 -59.87 -10.55 -6.98
N HIS A 234 -59.21 -9.73 -6.14
CA HIS A 234 -59.41 -8.28 -6.13
C HIS A 234 -58.82 -7.56 -7.36
N GLU A 235 -57.72 -8.04 -7.95
CA GLU A 235 -57.07 -7.39 -9.10
C GLU A 235 -57.91 -7.50 -10.40
N GLN A 236 -58.73 -8.55 -10.53
CA GLN A 236 -59.60 -8.75 -11.70
C GLN A 236 -60.77 -7.74 -11.77
N GLN A 237 -61.04 -7.01 -10.69
CA GLN A 237 -62.14 -6.03 -10.60
C GLN A 237 -61.68 -4.56 -10.71
N MET A 238 -60.36 -4.32 -10.84
CA MET A 238 -59.80 -2.98 -10.94
C MET A 238 -59.65 -2.50 -12.39
N LEU A 239 -59.95 -1.23 -12.62
CA LEU A 239 -59.88 -0.55 -13.91
C LEU A 239 -58.93 0.65 -13.79
N PHE A 240 -58.27 1.04 -14.87
CA PHE A 240 -57.47 2.26 -14.91
C PHE A 240 -58.28 3.36 -15.58
N CYS A 241 -58.52 4.47 -14.87
CA CYS A 241 -59.16 5.65 -15.44
C CYS A 241 -58.10 6.52 -16.11
N ASP A 242 -58.21 6.71 -17.42
CA ASP A 242 -57.26 7.48 -18.22
C ASP A 242 -57.41 8.99 -17.95
N THR A 243 -58.65 9.45 -17.75
CA THR A 243 -58.95 10.85 -17.43
C THR A 243 -58.36 11.31 -16.10
N CYS A 244 -58.27 10.42 -15.11
CA CYS A 244 -57.78 10.76 -13.77
C CYS A 244 -56.40 10.16 -13.44
N HIS A 245 -55.79 9.42 -14.36
CA HIS A 245 -54.52 8.72 -14.18
C HIS A 245 -54.41 7.92 -12.86
N ARG A 246 -55.47 7.21 -12.47
CA ARG A 246 -55.52 6.39 -11.24
C ARG A 246 -56.26 5.07 -11.45
N VAL A 247 -55.91 4.09 -10.63
CA VAL A 247 -56.64 2.82 -10.56
C VAL A 247 -57.93 3.04 -9.78
N ILE A 248 -59.04 2.58 -10.35
CA ILE A 248 -60.39 2.72 -9.83
C ILE A 248 -61.09 1.35 -9.76
N THR A 249 -62.14 1.24 -8.96
CA THR A 249 -63.00 0.04 -8.90
C THR A 249 -64.20 0.20 -9.82
N ARG A 250 -64.91 -0.88 -10.12
CA ARG A 250 -66.18 -0.82 -10.88
C ARG A 250 -67.24 0.07 -10.19
N HIS A 251 -67.24 0.15 -8.86
CA HIS A 251 -68.12 1.05 -8.13
C HIS A 251 -67.81 2.52 -8.44
N CYS A 252 -66.53 2.91 -8.46
CA CYS A 252 -66.10 4.27 -8.81
C CYS A 252 -66.51 4.70 -10.22
N VAL A 253 -66.56 3.76 -11.18
CA VAL A 253 -67.04 4.02 -12.56
C VAL A 253 -68.48 4.52 -12.53
N VAL A 254 -69.35 3.88 -11.75
CA VAL A 254 -70.78 4.18 -11.72
C VAL A 254 -71.10 5.37 -10.82
N THR A 255 -70.23 5.75 -9.88
CA THR A 255 -70.49 6.87 -8.96
C THR A 255 -69.81 8.16 -9.43
N THR A 256 -68.48 8.15 -9.51
CA THR A 256 -67.62 9.34 -9.63
C THR A 256 -66.90 9.46 -10.97
N HIS A 257 -66.86 8.40 -11.78
CA HIS A 257 -66.14 8.34 -13.06
C HIS A 257 -67.07 7.98 -14.23
N LYS A 258 -68.34 8.42 -14.19
CA LYS A 258 -69.39 8.06 -15.17
C LYS A 258 -69.00 8.46 -16.60
N ASP A 259 -68.42 9.64 -16.76
CA ASP A 259 -68.06 10.22 -18.06
C ASP A 259 -66.57 10.08 -18.40
N HIS A 260 -65.83 9.30 -17.61
CA HIS A 260 -64.39 9.13 -17.78
C HIS A 260 -64.04 7.88 -18.60
N GLN A 261 -62.96 7.96 -19.38
CA GLN A 261 -62.46 6.79 -20.09
C GLN A 261 -61.70 5.87 -19.14
N PHE A 262 -61.95 4.56 -19.25
CA PHE A 262 -61.27 3.56 -18.44
C PHE A 262 -60.93 2.29 -19.23
N TYR A 263 -59.85 1.64 -18.82
CA TYR A 263 -59.29 0.45 -19.47
C TYR A 263 -58.94 -0.63 -18.44
N LYS A 264 -58.82 -1.89 -18.87
CA LYS A 264 -58.33 -2.97 -17.99
C LYS A 264 -56.88 -2.68 -17.57
N VAL A 265 -56.60 -2.71 -16.27
CA VAL A 265 -55.27 -2.40 -15.70
C VAL A 265 -54.16 -3.21 -16.37
N ARG A 266 -54.39 -4.50 -16.63
CA ARG A 266 -53.40 -5.38 -17.28
C ARG A 266 -52.96 -4.88 -18.66
N LYS A 267 -53.90 -4.47 -19.51
CA LYS A 267 -53.60 -3.97 -20.86
C LYS A 267 -52.83 -2.64 -20.83
N VAL A 268 -53.21 -1.75 -19.92
CA VAL A 268 -52.49 -0.48 -19.71
C VAL A 268 -51.09 -0.74 -19.17
N ALA A 269 -50.96 -1.63 -18.20
CA ALA A 269 -49.67 -2.00 -17.62
C ALA A 269 -48.73 -2.68 -18.64
N GLU A 270 -49.24 -3.51 -19.55
CA GLU A 270 -48.47 -4.08 -20.66
C GLU A 270 -47.96 -2.99 -21.60
N ARG A 271 -48.81 -2.02 -21.98
CA ARG A 271 -48.42 -0.87 -22.80
C ARG A 271 -47.36 0.00 -22.11
N GLU A 272 -47.55 0.35 -20.84
CA GLU A 272 -46.59 1.17 -20.09
C GLU A 272 -45.28 0.43 -19.82
N ARG A 273 -45.32 -0.89 -19.57
CA ARG A 273 -44.12 -1.73 -19.49
C ARG A 273 -43.31 -1.70 -20.78
N ALA A 274 -43.97 -1.80 -21.94
CA ALA A 274 -43.30 -1.74 -23.23
C ALA A 274 -42.59 -0.39 -23.43
N LYS A 275 -43.25 0.72 -23.11
CA LYS A 275 -42.65 2.08 -23.16
C LYS A 275 -41.44 2.20 -22.23
N ILE A 276 -41.58 1.80 -20.95
CA ILE A 276 -40.49 1.86 -19.97
C ILE A 276 -39.31 0.98 -20.42
N THR A 277 -39.58 -0.19 -20.99
CA THR A 277 -38.53 -1.11 -21.47
C THR A 277 -37.79 -0.52 -22.68
N ALA A 278 -38.50 0.15 -23.59
CA ALA A 278 -37.89 0.85 -24.72
C ALA A 278 -36.97 1.98 -24.23
N GLU A 279 -37.45 2.86 -23.34
CA GLU A 279 -36.63 3.93 -22.76
C GLU A 279 -35.44 3.39 -21.96
N LEU A 280 -35.63 2.33 -21.17
CA LEU A 280 -34.56 1.66 -20.44
C LEU A 280 -33.47 1.13 -21.39
N SER A 281 -33.85 0.59 -22.55
CA SER A 281 -32.88 0.13 -23.55
C SER A 281 -32.04 1.28 -24.13
N THR A 282 -32.65 2.45 -24.33
CA THR A 282 -31.97 3.68 -24.79
C THR A 282 -30.99 4.19 -23.73
N VAL A 283 -31.40 4.21 -22.46
CA VAL A 283 -30.53 4.61 -21.36
C VAL A 283 -29.37 3.64 -21.17
N LYS A 284 -29.61 2.31 -21.27
CA LYS A 284 -28.54 1.30 -21.21
C LYS A 284 -27.48 1.51 -22.30
N LYS A 285 -27.88 1.79 -23.55
CA LYS A 285 -26.95 2.14 -24.63
C LYS A 285 -26.15 3.40 -24.30
N THR A 286 -26.81 4.42 -23.74
CA THR A 286 -26.15 5.67 -23.32
C THR A 286 -25.14 5.44 -22.19
N VAL A 287 -25.46 4.57 -21.23
CA VAL A 287 -24.55 4.17 -20.15
C VAL A 287 -23.32 3.49 -20.73
N ASN A 288 -23.49 2.52 -21.64
CA ASN A 288 -22.36 1.84 -22.28
C ASN A 288 -21.42 2.81 -23.00
N ILE A 289 -21.96 3.74 -23.82
CA ILE A 289 -21.16 4.76 -24.52
C ILE A 289 -20.40 5.65 -23.53
N ARG A 290 -21.02 6.00 -22.39
CA ARG A 290 -20.36 6.80 -21.35
C ARG A 290 -19.29 6.00 -20.62
N CYS A 291 -19.49 4.71 -20.37
CA CYS A 291 -18.49 3.81 -19.81
C CYS A 291 -17.28 3.70 -20.75
N GLU A 292 -17.50 3.44 -22.04
CA GLU A 292 -16.43 3.41 -23.05
C GLU A 292 -15.67 4.75 -23.10
N ARG A 293 -16.38 5.88 -23.04
CA ARG A 293 -15.73 7.20 -22.98
C ARG A 293 -14.89 7.38 -21.71
N ILE A 294 -15.34 6.88 -20.57
CA ILE A 294 -14.58 6.92 -19.31
C ILE A 294 -13.33 6.04 -19.42
N GLU A 295 -13.43 4.86 -20.01
CA GLU A 295 -12.29 3.97 -20.26
C GLU A 295 -11.26 4.61 -21.18
N ASN A 296 -11.71 5.21 -22.29
CA ASN A 296 -10.82 5.94 -23.21
C ASN A 296 -10.11 7.11 -22.50
N LEU A 297 -10.84 7.87 -21.67
CA LEU A 297 -10.24 8.97 -20.91
C LEU A 297 -9.28 8.48 -19.82
N ARG A 298 -9.51 7.30 -19.24
CA ARG A 298 -8.58 6.66 -18.31
C ARG A 298 -7.29 6.27 -19.04
N SER A 299 -7.40 5.61 -20.18
CA SER A 299 -6.25 5.26 -21.02
C SER A 299 -5.39 6.48 -21.40
N VAL A 300 -6.01 7.58 -21.85
CA VAL A 300 -5.28 8.83 -22.16
C VAL A 300 -4.61 9.43 -20.91
N LYS A 301 -5.27 9.37 -19.75
CA LYS A 301 -4.70 9.84 -18.49
C LYS A 301 -3.49 9.00 -18.07
N ASP A 302 -3.53 7.71 -18.31
CA ASP A 302 -2.46 6.78 -17.96
C ASP A 302 -1.25 7.01 -18.90
N GLU A 303 -1.47 7.14 -20.22
CA GLU A 303 -0.44 7.53 -21.19
C GLU A 303 0.21 8.88 -20.85
N TRP A 304 -0.60 9.88 -20.50
CA TRP A 304 -0.08 11.19 -20.08
C TRP A 304 0.76 11.09 -18.80
N SER A 305 0.36 10.23 -17.86
CA SER A 305 1.13 10.01 -16.63
C SER A 305 2.49 9.36 -16.91
N LEU A 306 2.55 8.40 -17.84
CA LEU A 306 3.80 7.78 -18.29
C LEU A 306 4.72 8.81 -18.99
N GLN A 307 4.16 9.69 -19.82
CA GLN A 307 4.94 10.73 -20.50
C GLN A 307 5.53 11.76 -19.52
N VAL A 308 4.80 12.11 -18.46
CA VAL A 308 5.31 12.97 -17.38
C VAL A 308 6.47 12.28 -16.64
N GLN A 309 6.32 10.99 -16.31
CA GLN A 309 7.38 10.23 -15.63
C GLN A 309 8.65 10.11 -16.46
N ASP A 310 8.56 9.77 -17.76
CA ASP A 310 9.73 9.72 -18.64
C ASP A 310 10.44 11.08 -18.71
N THR A 311 9.68 12.17 -18.75
CA THR A 311 10.22 13.53 -18.73
C THR A 311 10.93 13.85 -17.41
N GLU A 312 10.32 13.48 -16.27
CA GLU A 312 10.93 13.66 -14.94
C GLU A 312 12.23 12.85 -14.79
N GLU A 313 12.25 11.60 -15.27
CA GLU A 313 13.46 10.76 -15.24
C GLU A 313 14.59 11.34 -16.10
N GLN A 314 14.26 11.89 -17.27
CA GLN A 314 15.24 12.56 -18.13
C GLN A 314 15.85 13.79 -17.44
N ILE A 315 15.03 14.62 -16.78
CA ILE A 315 15.48 15.79 -16.01
C ILE A 315 16.42 15.36 -14.88
N GLU A 316 16.03 14.32 -14.13
CA GLU A 316 16.82 13.83 -12.99
C GLU A 316 18.15 13.21 -13.44
N LYS A 317 18.14 12.44 -14.54
CA LYS A 317 19.34 11.86 -15.15
C LYS A 317 20.34 12.93 -15.58
N GLN A 318 19.84 14.01 -16.20
CA GLN A 318 20.68 15.15 -16.59
C GLN A 318 21.25 15.87 -15.36
N THR A 319 20.42 16.14 -14.34
CA THR A 319 20.85 16.79 -13.10
C THR A 319 21.96 16.01 -12.39
N LYS A 320 21.81 14.68 -12.28
CA LYS A 320 22.83 13.78 -11.72
C LYS A 320 24.13 13.78 -12.52
N ALA A 321 24.08 13.89 -13.85
CA ALA A 321 25.28 14.00 -14.67
C ALA A 321 26.04 15.30 -14.37
N THR A 322 25.34 16.42 -14.27
CA THR A 322 25.92 17.74 -13.95
C THR A 322 26.56 17.77 -12.56
N ILE A 323 25.88 17.27 -11.53
CA ILE A 323 26.43 17.21 -10.16
C ILE A 323 27.71 16.37 -10.12
N ARG A 324 27.77 15.26 -10.87
CA ARG A 324 28.97 14.41 -10.93
C ARG A 324 30.15 15.16 -11.57
N ALA A 325 29.92 15.90 -12.64
CA ALA A 325 30.95 16.71 -13.27
C ALA A 325 31.49 17.79 -12.31
N LEU A 326 30.60 18.52 -11.62
CA LEU A 326 30.98 19.54 -10.63
C LEU A 326 31.78 18.95 -9.46
N LYS A 327 31.36 17.80 -8.93
CA LYS A 327 32.10 17.11 -7.86
C LYS A 327 33.49 16.68 -8.31
N LYS A 328 33.65 16.27 -9.57
CA LYS A 328 34.95 15.90 -10.14
C LYS A 328 35.89 17.09 -10.16
N VAL A 329 35.47 18.23 -10.73
CA VAL A 329 36.28 19.46 -10.78
C VAL A 329 36.71 19.90 -9.37
N LYS A 330 35.78 19.89 -8.40
CA LYS A 330 36.10 20.20 -6.99
C LYS A 330 37.20 19.30 -6.44
N ASN A 331 37.06 17.98 -6.62
CA ASN A 331 38.00 17.01 -6.07
C ASN A 331 39.38 17.10 -6.73
N ASP A 332 39.42 17.34 -8.04
CA ASP A 332 40.67 17.52 -8.80
C ASP A 332 41.43 18.76 -8.28
N ARG A 333 40.73 19.87 -8.02
CA ARG A 333 41.34 21.09 -7.50
C ARG A 333 41.85 20.95 -6.06
N ILE A 334 41.10 20.27 -5.19
CA ILE A 334 41.56 19.94 -3.83
C ILE A 334 42.80 19.05 -3.87
N SER A 335 42.83 18.07 -4.79
CA SER A 335 43.98 17.18 -4.95
C SER A 335 45.22 17.92 -5.43
N GLN A 336 45.07 18.87 -6.36
CA GLN A 336 46.16 19.75 -6.78
C GLN A 336 46.72 20.57 -5.61
N LEU A 337 45.86 21.18 -4.80
CA LEU A 337 46.28 21.96 -3.62
C LEU A 337 47.05 21.09 -2.61
N ARG A 338 46.56 19.88 -2.33
CA ARG A 338 47.22 18.94 -1.42
C ARG A 338 48.59 18.50 -1.94
N ALA A 339 48.71 18.25 -3.25
CA ALA A 339 49.98 17.90 -3.87
C ALA A 339 50.99 19.05 -3.77
N MET A 340 50.54 20.30 -4.00
CA MET A 340 51.39 21.49 -3.82
C MET A 340 51.85 21.64 -2.37
N ASN A 341 50.95 21.44 -1.40
CA ASN A 341 51.30 21.51 0.01
C ASN A 341 52.33 20.43 0.39
N ALA A 342 52.11 19.18 0.01
CA ALA A 342 53.02 18.08 0.32
C ALA A 342 54.42 18.29 -0.30
N ALA A 343 54.49 18.82 -1.53
CA ALA A 343 55.76 19.17 -2.14
C ALA A 343 56.49 20.28 -1.38
N ARG A 344 55.75 21.26 -0.84
CA ARG A 344 56.31 22.36 -0.06
C ARG A 344 56.76 21.91 1.32
N GLU A 345 56.00 21.07 2.01
CA GLU A 345 56.38 20.47 3.30
C GLU A 345 57.72 19.73 3.15
N LYS A 346 57.86 18.92 2.10
CA LYS A 346 59.12 18.21 1.81
C LYS A 346 60.30 19.16 1.56
N GLN A 347 60.07 20.30 0.91
CA GLN A 347 61.11 21.32 0.72
C GLN A 347 61.53 21.96 2.06
N LEU A 348 60.57 22.20 2.95
CA LEU A 348 60.84 22.77 4.27
C LEU A 348 61.59 21.77 5.16
N GLU A 349 61.18 20.50 5.18
CA GLU A 349 61.88 19.43 5.90
C GLU A 349 63.33 19.29 5.45
N ALA A 350 63.57 19.23 4.13
CA ALA A 350 64.93 19.14 3.60
C ALA A 350 65.79 20.36 3.95
N ALA A 351 65.21 21.56 4.01
CA ALA A 351 65.91 22.75 4.43
C ALA A 351 66.20 22.77 5.94
N MET A 352 65.28 22.26 6.76
CA MET A 352 65.50 22.09 8.20
C MET A 352 66.64 21.11 8.46
N GLU A 353 66.65 19.96 7.78
CA GLU A 353 67.74 18.98 7.90
C GLU A 353 69.10 19.57 7.51
N ALA A 354 69.17 20.36 6.43
CA ALA A 354 70.39 21.05 6.04
C ALA A 354 70.88 22.02 7.12
N ALA A 355 69.98 22.84 7.65
CA ALA A 355 70.31 23.79 8.71
C ALA A 355 70.77 23.10 10.01
N GLU A 356 70.19 21.95 10.35
CA GLU A 356 70.60 21.13 11.50
C GLU A 356 72.01 20.56 11.31
N ILE A 357 72.36 20.10 10.11
CA ILE A 357 73.71 19.62 9.77
C ILE A 357 74.74 20.75 9.90
N ASP A 358 74.42 21.93 9.39
CA ASP A 358 75.30 23.10 9.44
C ASP A 358 75.52 23.56 10.89
N LEU A 359 74.46 23.57 11.71
CA LEU A 359 74.54 23.87 13.14
C LEU A 359 75.45 22.88 13.88
N ALA A 360 75.27 21.57 13.67
CA ALA A 360 76.09 20.54 14.30
C ALA A 360 77.58 20.66 13.90
N SER A 361 77.86 21.03 12.64
CA SER A 361 79.22 21.28 12.15
C SER A 361 79.87 22.46 12.89
N ALA A 362 79.12 23.55 13.05
CA ALA A 362 79.58 24.73 13.78
C ALA A 362 79.84 24.44 15.26
N GLU A 363 78.93 23.75 15.94
CA GLU A 363 79.09 23.34 17.34
C GLU A 363 80.33 22.47 17.57
N SER A 364 80.56 21.49 16.69
CA SER A 364 81.75 20.64 16.72
C SER A 364 83.04 21.44 16.52
N CYS A 365 83.04 22.39 15.58
CA CYS A 365 84.17 23.28 15.34
C CYS A 365 84.46 24.16 16.58
N ILE A 366 83.44 24.71 17.22
CA ILE A 366 83.56 25.48 18.47
C ILE A 366 84.14 24.60 19.58
N GLN A 367 83.61 23.40 19.79
CA GLN A 367 84.06 22.50 20.85
C GLN A 367 85.52 22.09 20.67
N PHE A 368 85.92 21.74 19.44
CA PHE A 368 87.30 21.39 19.14
C PHE A 368 88.24 22.59 19.34
N THR A 369 87.84 23.77 18.88
CA THR A 369 88.61 25.01 19.07
C THR A 369 88.78 25.31 20.57
N HIS A 370 87.71 25.18 21.37
CA HIS A 370 87.77 25.35 22.82
C HIS A 370 88.77 24.39 23.46
N ASN A 371 88.72 23.11 23.09
CA ASN A 371 89.61 22.09 23.64
C ASN A 371 91.09 22.36 23.30
N VAL A 372 91.38 22.80 22.07
CA VAL A 372 92.74 23.17 21.64
C VAL A 372 93.26 24.38 22.42
N LEU A 373 92.42 25.40 22.63
CA LEU A 373 92.80 26.61 23.37
C LEU A 373 92.98 26.36 24.88
N GLU A 374 92.20 25.47 25.47
CA GLU A 374 92.21 25.21 26.91
C GLU A 374 93.29 24.20 27.33
N TYR A 375 93.52 23.15 26.53
CA TYR A 375 94.38 22.02 26.92
C TYR A 375 95.59 21.81 26.00
N GLY A 376 95.68 22.48 24.85
CA GLY A 376 96.74 22.26 23.87
C GLY A 376 98.08 22.87 24.27
N SER A 377 99.18 22.16 23.98
CA SER A 377 100.53 22.72 24.13
C SER A 377 100.83 23.78 23.05
N PRO A 378 101.78 24.71 23.26
CA PRO A 378 102.08 25.76 22.29
C PRO A 378 102.41 25.26 20.87
N VAL A 379 103.04 24.08 20.74
CA VAL A 379 103.37 23.48 19.45
C VAL A 379 102.12 22.92 18.75
N GLU A 380 101.23 22.26 19.51
CA GLU A 380 99.98 21.71 18.98
C GLU A 380 99.03 22.83 18.52
N VAL A 381 98.90 23.90 19.32
CA VAL A 381 98.09 25.07 18.98
C VAL A 381 98.58 25.71 17.68
N ILE A 382 99.89 25.92 17.52
CA ILE A 382 100.46 26.48 16.28
C ILE A 382 100.20 25.53 15.10
N SER A 383 100.34 24.22 15.30
CA SER A 383 100.19 23.23 14.22
C SER A 383 98.79 23.20 13.60
N VAL A 384 97.74 23.54 14.36
CA VAL A 384 96.35 23.55 13.88
C VAL A 384 95.77 24.95 13.68
N SER A 385 96.48 26.01 14.12
CA SER A 385 95.97 27.39 14.13
C SER A 385 95.53 27.91 12.77
N GLY A 386 96.29 27.61 11.70
CA GLY A 386 95.95 28.06 10.34
C GLY A 386 94.65 27.45 9.82
N GLU A 387 94.44 26.16 10.08
CA GLU A 387 93.24 25.43 9.65
C GLU A 387 92.00 25.86 10.45
N LEU A 388 92.15 26.06 11.77
CA LEU A 388 91.05 26.53 12.63
C LEU A 388 90.62 27.96 12.31
N VAL A 389 91.56 28.88 12.15
CA VAL A 389 91.24 30.27 11.79
C VAL A 389 90.56 30.33 10.42
N GLY A 390 90.99 29.50 9.46
CA GLY A 390 90.33 29.37 8.16
C GLY A 390 88.89 28.88 8.25
N ARG A 391 88.65 27.80 9.02
CA ARG A 391 87.31 27.21 9.20
C ARG A 391 86.36 28.16 9.95
N LEU A 392 86.84 28.79 11.02
CA LEU A 392 86.08 29.76 11.81
C LEU A 392 85.74 31.02 10.99
N GLY A 393 86.64 31.46 10.12
CA GLY A 393 86.40 32.56 9.19
C GLY A 393 85.28 32.25 8.19
N GLN A 394 85.28 31.04 7.61
CA GLN A 394 84.23 30.61 6.68
C GLN A 394 82.83 30.60 7.32
N ILE A 395 82.69 29.98 8.51
CA ILE A 395 81.42 29.93 9.25
C ILE A 395 80.97 31.35 9.68
N ALA A 396 81.91 32.24 10.00
CA ALA A 396 81.59 33.61 10.39
C ALA A 396 81.09 34.48 9.21
N ASP A 397 81.54 34.21 7.98
CA ASP A 397 81.12 34.93 6.78
C ASP A 397 79.74 34.46 6.25
N GLU A 398 79.37 33.20 6.45
CA GLU A 398 78.04 32.64 6.10
C GLU A 398 76.88 33.41 6.77
N LYS A 399 77.14 33.99 7.95
CA LYS A 399 76.20 34.83 8.74
C LYS A 399 75.66 36.08 8.01
N LYS A 400 76.34 36.53 6.94
CA LYS A 400 75.90 37.69 6.14
C LYS A 400 74.95 37.32 4.99
N ALA A 401 74.95 36.08 4.52
CA ALA A 401 74.12 35.65 3.40
C ALA A 401 72.69 35.27 3.83
N GLU A 402 72.55 34.55 4.94
CA GLU A 402 71.25 33.96 5.35
C GLU A 402 70.20 34.96 5.84
N LYS A 403 70.61 36.12 6.37
CA LYS A 403 69.69 37.02 7.09
C LYS A 403 68.71 37.78 6.19
N SER A 404 68.94 37.81 4.87
CA SER A 404 68.11 38.57 3.91
C SER A 404 67.16 37.74 3.07
N GLU A 405 67.40 36.43 2.89
CA GLU A 405 66.67 35.61 1.91
C GLU A 405 65.50 34.82 2.52
N TRP A 406 65.59 34.49 3.83
CA TRP A 406 64.63 33.63 4.52
C TRP A 406 63.39 34.35 5.08
N THR A 407 63.47 35.65 5.37
CA THR A 407 62.40 36.38 6.08
C THR A 407 61.28 36.88 5.18
N GLU A 408 61.49 37.02 3.86
CA GLU A 408 60.44 37.48 2.93
C GLU A 408 59.62 36.33 2.31
N ASN A 409 60.15 35.10 2.26
CA ASN A 409 59.53 33.99 1.51
C ASN A 409 58.67 33.00 2.35
N ILE A 410 58.53 33.21 3.66
CA ILE A 410 57.83 32.26 4.56
C ILE A 410 56.38 32.68 4.87
N VAL A 411 56.01 33.96 4.82
CA VAL A 411 54.82 34.42 5.59
C VAL A 411 53.57 34.74 4.78
N ASN A 412 53.60 34.92 3.45
CA ASN A 412 52.40 35.37 2.72
C ASN A 412 51.75 34.28 1.86
N LEU A 413 50.88 33.48 2.48
CA LEU A 413 49.78 32.80 1.79
C LEU A 413 48.59 33.75 1.68
N THR A 414 48.57 34.63 0.69
CA THR A 414 47.34 35.33 0.29
C THR A 414 46.57 34.45 -0.67
N PHE A 415 45.48 33.85 -0.16
CA PHE A 415 44.47 33.20 -0.97
C PHE A 415 43.45 34.25 -1.42
N ASP A 416 43.63 34.78 -2.63
CA ASP A 416 42.53 35.44 -3.33
C ASP A 416 41.72 34.36 -4.04
N PRO A 417 40.51 34.01 -3.56
CA PRO A 417 39.64 33.11 -4.30
C PRO A 417 39.35 33.75 -5.67
N PRO A 418 39.55 33.05 -6.80
CA PRO A 418 39.21 33.61 -8.10
C PRO A 418 37.69 33.63 -8.20
N ALA A 419 37.07 34.70 -7.70
CA ALA A 419 35.63 34.89 -7.75
C ALA A 419 35.10 34.78 -9.20
N GLY A 420 35.93 35.06 -10.21
CA GLY A 420 35.56 35.01 -11.62
C GLY A 420 35.79 33.68 -12.37
N GLU A 421 36.78 32.85 -12.01
CA GLU A 421 37.11 31.66 -12.82
C GLU A 421 36.14 30.50 -12.57
N LEU A 422 35.72 30.30 -11.32
CA LEU A 422 34.73 29.28 -10.98
C LEU A 422 33.37 29.63 -11.60
N GLU A 423 33.00 30.92 -11.59
CA GLU A 423 31.78 31.42 -12.24
C GLU A 423 31.85 31.28 -13.77
N GLN A 424 33.02 31.47 -14.39
CA GLN A 424 33.21 31.26 -15.84
C GLN A 424 33.20 29.77 -16.24
N GLU A 425 33.81 28.87 -15.46
CA GLU A 425 33.74 27.42 -15.74
C GLU A 425 32.33 26.87 -15.51
N VAL A 426 31.65 27.32 -14.44
CA VAL A 426 30.24 27.02 -14.18
C VAL A 426 29.38 27.62 -15.29
N ALA A 427 29.64 28.83 -15.77
CA ALA A 427 28.91 29.46 -16.87
C ALA A 427 29.15 28.76 -18.23
N LYS A 428 30.34 28.19 -18.46
CA LYS A 428 30.62 27.35 -19.65
C LYS A 428 29.80 26.05 -19.61
N LEU A 429 29.79 25.37 -18.46
CA LEU A 429 29.00 24.16 -18.22
C LEU A 429 27.48 24.42 -18.27
N VAL A 430 27.02 25.57 -17.76
CA VAL A 430 25.62 26.02 -17.83
C VAL A 430 25.26 26.55 -19.23
N GLY A 431 26.24 27.09 -19.98
CA GLY A 431 26.08 27.53 -21.36
C GLY A 431 25.75 26.38 -22.32
N ASP A 432 26.38 25.23 -22.12
CA ASP A 432 26.09 24.01 -22.88
C ASP A 432 24.68 23.45 -22.54
N ILE A 433 24.17 23.70 -21.33
CA ILE A 433 22.82 23.32 -20.89
C ILE A 433 21.74 24.21 -21.55
N ASN A 434 22.03 25.49 -21.81
CA ASN A 434 21.07 26.42 -22.41
C ASN A 434 20.79 26.17 -23.91
N GLN A 435 21.57 25.32 -24.58
CA GLN A 435 21.29 24.93 -25.99
C GLN A 435 20.18 23.87 -26.12
N VAL A 436 19.74 23.24 -25.03
CA VAL A 436 18.63 22.25 -25.02
C VAL A 436 17.46 22.81 -24.21
N ARG A 437 16.95 23.98 -24.61
CA ARG A 437 15.62 24.42 -24.16
C ARG A 437 14.55 23.60 -24.89
N THR A 438 14.14 22.48 -24.33
CA THR A 438 12.81 21.94 -24.63
C THR A 438 11.79 22.92 -24.04
N SER A 439 11.23 23.79 -24.89
CA SER A 439 10.15 24.68 -24.47
C SER A 439 8.95 23.84 -24.05
N LEU A 440 8.63 23.81 -22.76
CA LEU A 440 7.36 23.29 -22.27
C LEU A 440 6.24 24.20 -22.82
N ARG A 441 5.61 23.78 -23.91
CA ARG A 441 4.34 24.39 -24.36
C ARG A 441 3.21 23.70 -23.60
N SER A 442 2.44 24.49 -22.85
CA SER A 442 1.16 24.05 -22.32
C SER A 442 0.22 23.66 -23.49
N PRO A 443 -0.46 22.50 -23.43
CA PRO A 443 -1.54 22.21 -24.37
C PRO A 443 -2.62 23.30 -24.25
N GLN A 444 -3.20 23.72 -25.38
CA GLN A 444 -4.39 24.57 -25.36
C GLN A 444 -5.52 23.78 -24.67
N THR A 445 -5.88 24.16 -23.45
CA THR A 445 -7.01 23.59 -22.74
C THR A 445 -8.30 24.02 -23.42
N THR A 446 -8.94 23.14 -24.18
CA THR A 446 -10.36 23.29 -24.50
C THR A 446 -11.12 23.15 -23.18
N GLN A 447 -11.73 24.24 -22.70
CA GLN A 447 -12.54 24.22 -21.48
C GLN A 447 -13.57 23.09 -21.56
N VAL A 448 -13.47 22.09 -20.68
CA VAL A 448 -14.53 21.10 -20.49
C VAL A 448 -15.64 21.77 -19.69
N GLN A 449 -16.72 22.17 -20.37
CA GLN A 449 -17.89 22.75 -19.71
C GLN A 449 -18.61 21.71 -18.83
N PRO A 450 -18.98 22.04 -17.58
CA PRO A 450 -19.84 21.20 -16.76
C PRO A 450 -21.30 21.36 -17.21
N ASN A 451 -21.97 20.25 -17.54
CA ASN A 451 -23.42 20.09 -17.71
C ASN A 451 -24.11 20.95 -18.80
N MET A 452 -24.20 20.42 -20.03
CA MET A 452 -25.30 20.75 -20.93
C MET A 452 -26.38 19.65 -20.88
N MET A 453 -27.61 20.04 -20.53
CA MET A 453 -28.82 19.30 -20.90
C MET A 453 -28.85 19.16 -22.42
N ILE A 454 -29.04 17.94 -22.91
CA ILE A 454 -29.11 17.64 -24.35
C ILE A 454 -30.43 18.20 -24.89
N GLY A 455 -30.36 19.38 -25.50
CA GLY A 455 -31.32 19.86 -26.48
C GLY A 455 -30.77 19.60 -27.89
N LYS A 456 -31.51 18.79 -28.65
CA LYS A 456 -31.46 18.54 -30.11
C LYS A 456 -30.08 18.56 -30.81
N VAL A 457 -29.68 17.37 -31.24
CA VAL A 457 -28.63 17.12 -32.24
C VAL A 457 -29.01 17.81 -33.55
N ASP A 458 -28.11 18.65 -34.08
CA ASP A 458 -28.10 19.02 -35.49
C ASP A 458 -26.79 18.57 -36.13
N THR A 459 -26.93 17.84 -37.23
CA THR A 459 -25.89 17.14 -37.96
C THR A 459 -25.30 18.06 -39.02
N SER A 460 -24.04 18.46 -38.89
CA SER A 460 -23.27 19.09 -39.97
C SER A 460 -21.77 19.04 -39.68
N VAL A 461 -21.09 18.02 -40.19
CA VAL A 461 -19.62 17.98 -40.31
C VAL A 461 -19.22 18.85 -41.50
N LYS A 462 -18.45 19.93 -41.28
CA LYS A 462 -17.69 20.61 -42.34
C LYS A 462 -16.27 20.96 -41.87
N HIS A 463 -15.32 20.21 -42.45
CA HIS A 463 -13.93 20.50 -42.79
C HIS A 463 -13.36 21.89 -42.47
N VAL A 464 -12.22 21.93 -41.76
CA VAL A 464 -11.20 23.01 -41.81
C VAL A 464 -9.82 22.35 -41.61
N LYS A 465 -9.08 22.00 -42.68
CA LYS A 465 -7.98 22.73 -43.34
C LYS A 465 -6.89 23.30 -42.42
N THR A 466 -5.69 22.76 -42.63
CA THR A 466 -4.37 23.19 -42.15
C THR A 466 -3.99 24.59 -42.63
N ALA A 467 -3.29 25.37 -41.80
CA ALA A 467 -2.56 26.58 -42.23
C ALA A 467 -1.32 26.84 -41.36
N ARG A 468 -0.24 27.23 -42.03
CA ARG A 468 1.11 27.55 -41.54
C ARG A 468 1.23 28.97 -40.98
N GLU A 469 2.20 29.11 -40.08
CA GLU A 469 3.10 30.24 -39.74
C GLU A 469 2.83 31.68 -40.23
N SER A 470 2.97 32.66 -39.33
CA SER A 470 3.80 33.89 -39.51
C SER A 470 3.83 34.72 -38.21
N GLY A 471 4.96 35.39 -37.95
CA GLY A 471 5.32 36.05 -36.68
C GLY A 471 5.07 37.57 -36.58
N SER A 472 5.97 38.24 -35.82
CA SER A 472 5.96 39.63 -35.30
C SER A 472 5.13 39.81 -34.01
N GLY A 473 5.52 40.54 -32.96
CA GLY A 473 6.57 41.53 -32.74
C GLY A 473 5.99 42.62 -31.82
N ASP A 474 6.74 43.01 -30.78
CA ASP A 474 6.64 44.23 -29.97
C ASP A 474 5.82 44.36 -28.65
N ARG A 475 6.62 44.66 -27.60
CA ARG A 475 6.55 45.74 -26.57
C ARG A 475 5.43 45.79 -25.52
N ILE A 476 5.85 45.45 -24.29
CA ILE A 476 5.77 46.19 -23.01
C ILE A 476 4.69 47.27 -22.87
N ASN A 477 3.79 47.10 -21.90
CA ASN A 477 3.38 48.18 -20.98
C ASN A 477 2.91 47.60 -19.63
N GLN A 478 3.56 48.05 -18.56
CA GLN A 478 3.09 47.93 -17.18
C GLN A 478 1.90 48.88 -16.97
N VAL A 479 0.80 48.40 -16.39
CA VAL A 479 -0.12 49.22 -15.62
C VAL A 479 -0.51 48.44 -14.37
N THR A 480 -0.06 48.95 -13.23
CA THR A 480 -0.46 48.55 -11.89
C THR A 480 -1.79 49.23 -11.56
N THR A 481 -2.85 48.46 -11.34
CA THR A 481 -4.05 48.92 -10.63
C THR A 481 -4.57 47.83 -9.71
N TYR A 482 -4.58 48.15 -8.41
CA TYR A 482 -5.16 47.37 -7.33
C TYR A 482 -6.67 47.20 -7.51
N LEU A 483 -7.20 45.99 -7.23
CA LEU A 483 -8.49 45.68 -6.56
C LEU A 483 -8.79 44.16 -6.67
N PRO A 484 -9.62 43.60 -5.77
CA PRO A 484 -9.32 43.07 -4.44
C PRO A 484 -9.20 41.52 -4.42
N LEU A 485 -8.69 40.98 -3.30
CA LEU A 485 -8.68 39.55 -2.97
C LEU A 485 -10.04 38.87 -3.25
N PRO A 486 -10.10 37.78 -4.04
CA PRO A 486 -11.20 36.84 -3.95
C PRO A 486 -11.01 36.00 -2.69
N GLN A 487 -12.04 36.01 -1.85
CA GLN A 487 -12.17 35.14 -0.69
C GLN A 487 -11.89 33.68 -1.06
N THR A 488 -11.15 33.03 -0.17
CA THR A 488 -10.76 31.63 -0.17
C THR A 488 -11.91 30.70 -0.59
N THR A 489 -11.93 30.29 -1.85
CA THR A 489 -12.59 29.04 -2.23
C THR A 489 -11.62 27.92 -1.91
N HIS A 490 -11.91 27.17 -0.85
CA HIS A 490 -11.26 25.92 -0.48
C HIS A 490 -11.08 25.02 -1.71
N THR A 491 -9.89 25.03 -2.30
CA THR A 491 -9.46 23.98 -3.22
C THR A 491 -9.22 22.75 -2.37
N HIS A 492 -10.18 21.83 -2.37
CA HIS A 492 -9.94 20.45 -1.97
C HIS A 492 -8.94 19.84 -2.95
N VAL A 493 -7.65 20.09 -2.72
CA VAL A 493 -6.57 19.33 -3.31
C VAL A 493 -6.70 17.92 -2.73
N ARG A 494 -7.27 16.99 -3.51
CA ARG A 494 -7.16 15.57 -3.21
C ARG A 494 -5.72 15.16 -3.52
N PRO A 495 -4.89 14.74 -2.54
CA PRO A 495 -3.65 14.06 -2.86
C PRO A 495 -3.99 12.78 -3.63
N LYS A 496 -3.21 12.49 -4.66
CA LYS A 496 -3.28 11.25 -5.42
C LYS A 496 -2.72 10.15 -4.51
N VAL A 497 -3.56 9.57 -3.65
CA VAL A 497 -3.18 8.36 -2.92
C VAL A 497 -3.18 7.22 -3.94
N VAL A 498 -2.00 6.86 -4.41
CA VAL A 498 -1.80 5.65 -5.21
C VAL A 498 -1.50 4.54 -4.22
N ILE A 499 -2.52 3.74 -3.90
CA ILE A 499 -2.30 2.42 -3.27
C ILE A 499 -2.09 1.49 -4.45
N ASP A 500 -0.83 1.36 -4.89
CA ASP A 500 -0.47 0.54 -6.03
C ASP A 500 -0.11 -0.87 -5.58
N MET A 501 -0.77 -1.86 -6.19
CA MET A 501 -0.43 -3.28 -6.08
C MET A 501 0.30 -3.68 -7.37
N GLY A 502 1.45 -3.06 -7.65
CA GLY A 502 2.29 -3.44 -8.78
C GLY A 502 2.92 -2.33 -9.64
N ASP A 503 3.23 -1.15 -9.09
CA ASP A 503 4.04 -0.19 -9.84
C ASP A 503 5.50 -0.64 -9.94
N THR A 504 6.02 -0.69 -11.17
CA THR A 504 7.38 -1.06 -11.58
C THR A 504 8.48 -0.09 -11.10
N ARG A 505 8.17 0.82 -10.16
CA ARG A 505 9.07 1.87 -9.67
C ARG A 505 9.87 1.52 -8.41
N LEU A 506 9.40 0.58 -7.58
CA LEU A 506 10.16 0.09 -6.42
C LEU A 506 10.97 -1.15 -6.80
N LYS A 507 12.26 -0.94 -7.08
CA LYS A 507 13.20 -2.04 -7.33
C LYS A 507 13.84 -2.49 -6.01
N GLN A 508 13.70 -3.75 -5.66
CA GLN A 508 14.49 -4.36 -4.60
C GLN A 508 15.97 -4.24 -4.94
N MET A 509 16.70 -3.42 -4.17
CA MET A 509 18.13 -3.20 -4.39
C MET A 509 18.99 -4.26 -3.71
N LYS A 510 18.63 -4.63 -2.48
CA LYS A 510 19.39 -5.57 -1.64
C LYS A 510 18.52 -6.07 -0.50
N THR A 511 18.64 -7.36 -0.17
CA THR A 511 18.14 -7.93 1.09
C THR A 511 19.24 -7.90 2.13
N VAL A 512 18.93 -7.43 3.33
CA VAL A 512 19.89 -7.30 4.43
C VAL A 512 19.35 -8.03 5.66
N GLY A 513 20.14 -8.98 6.13
CA GLY A 513 19.89 -9.79 7.32
C GLY A 513 19.05 -11.04 7.08
N GLU A 514 19.00 -11.87 8.12
CA GLU A 514 18.33 -13.17 8.15
C GLU A 514 17.70 -13.42 9.53
N LEU A 515 16.82 -14.41 9.64
CA LEU A 515 16.21 -14.76 10.91
C LEU A 515 17.28 -15.29 11.88
N GLY A 516 17.37 -14.72 13.08
CA GLY A 516 18.27 -15.23 14.11
C GLY A 516 18.61 -14.20 15.19
N SER A 517 19.63 -14.50 15.99
CA SER A 517 20.07 -13.69 17.13
C SER A 517 21.53 -13.23 17.04
N GLY A 518 22.25 -13.64 15.98
CA GLY A 518 23.61 -13.21 15.68
C GLY A 518 23.71 -11.78 15.13
N ASP A 519 24.93 -11.34 14.81
CA ASP A 519 25.17 -10.02 14.25
C ASP A 519 24.69 -9.97 12.79
N GLY A 520 23.87 -8.95 12.46
CA GLY A 520 23.18 -8.89 11.16
C GLY A 520 21.99 -9.84 11.03
N GLN A 521 21.65 -10.61 12.09
CA GLN A 521 20.43 -11.42 12.14
C GLN A 521 19.35 -10.73 12.98
N PHE A 522 18.08 -10.95 12.64
CA PHE A 522 16.96 -10.22 13.22
C PHE A 522 15.79 -11.14 13.58
N ASN A 523 14.96 -10.70 14.52
CA ASN A 523 13.69 -11.34 14.87
C ASN A 523 12.61 -10.25 15.04
N VAL A 524 11.72 -10.12 14.07
CA VAL A 524 10.75 -9.01 13.94
C VAL A 524 11.45 -7.63 13.91
N PRO A 525 12.31 -7.37 12.89
CA PRO A 525 13.03 -6.11 12.76
C PRO A 525 12.15 -4.95 12.29
N LEU A 526 12.41 -3.76 12.82
CA LEU A 526 11.87 -2.49 12.32
C LEU A 526 12.99 -1.48 12.11
N PRO A 527 13.35 -1.17 10.85
CA PRO A 527 14.46 -0.29 10.54
C PRO A 527 14.07 1.19 10.38
N VAL A 528 15.03 2.07 10.61
CA VAL A 528 15.04 3.47 10.15
C VAL A 528 16.42 3.79 9.56
N THR A 529 16.51 4.79 8.70
CA THR A 529 17.78 5.27 8.14
C THR A 529 18.18 6.61 8.76
N THR A 530 19.47 6.78 9.06
CA THR A 530 20.05 8.02 9.64
C THR A 530 21.43 8.27 9.05
N GLU A 531 21.69 9.43 8.42
CA GLU A 531 22.97 9.78 7.77
C GLU A 531 23.64 8.67 6.92
N GLY A 532 22.85 7.76 6.33
CA GLY A 532 23.35 6.63 5.54
C GLY A 532 23.57 5.32 6.31
N ASP A 533 23.35 5.30 7.62
CA ASP A 533 23.29 4.07 8.43
C ASP A 533 21.85 3.56 8.55
N ILE A 534 21.70 2.25 8.77
CA ILE A 534 20.42 1.60 9.05
C ILE A 534 20.40 1.22 10.52
N VAL A 535 19.44 1.74 11.28
CA VAL A 535 19.23 1.38 12.69
C VAL A 535 18.00 0.50 12.78
N VAL A 536 18.14 -0.68 13.36
CA VAL A 536 17.10 -1.69 13.43
C VAL A 536 16.69 -1.91 14.87
N ALA A 537 15.42 -1.65 15.17
CA ALA A 537 14.75 -2.13 16.38
C ALA A 537 14.42 -3.61 16.21
N ASP A 538 15.17 -4.47 16.90
CA ASP A 538 15.07 -5.93 16.81
C ASP A 538 14.24 -6.44 17.99
N TYR A 539 12.92 -6.43 17.80
CA TYR A 539 11.92 -6.67 18.85
C TYR A 539 12.13 -8.01 19.54
N GLY A 540 12.26 -9.09 18.78
CA GLY A 540 12.37 -10.46 19.29
C GLY A 540 13.66 -10.70 20.07
N ASN A 541 14.74 -9.99 19.72
CA ASN A 541 16.03 -10.07 20.40
C ASN A 541 16.26 -8.98 21.45
N SER A 542 15.28 -8.10 21.70
CA SER A 542 15.35 -7.03 22.71
C SER A 542 16.60 -6.14 22.58
N ARG A 543 16.89 -5.67 21.36
CA ARG A 543 18.11 -4.89 21.07
C ARG A 543 17.92 -3.92 19.92
N LEU A 544 18.86 -3.00 19.78
CA LEU A 544 19.11 -2.28 18.53
C LEU A 544 20.32 -2.88 17.82
N GLN A 545 20.30 -2.84 16.49
CA GLN A 545 21.48 -3.08 15.66
C GLN A 545 21.66 -1.94 14.67
N PHE A 546 22.90 -1.50 14.48
CA PHE A 546 23.27 -0.49 13.50
C PHE A 546 24.03 -1.18 12.39
N LEU A 547 23.68 -0.84 11.15
CA LEU A 547 24.28 -1.36 9.93
C LEU A 547 24.77 -0.19 9.09
N ASN A 548 25.80 -0.42 8.30
CA ASN A 548 26.19 0.47 7.21
C ASN A 548 25.09 0.52 6.14
N LYS A 549 25.18 1.51 5.24
CA LYS A 549 24.32 1.62 4.04
C LYS A 549 24.31 0.36 3.17
N ASP A 550 25.42 -0.35 3.14
CA ASP A 550 25.55 -1.60 2.39
C ASP A 550 24.93 -2.80 3.13
N GLY A 551 24.37 -2.60 4.33
CA GLY A 551 23.78 -3.64 5.17
C GLY A 551 24.76 -4.43 6.03
N SER A 552 26.07 -4.11 5.99
CA SER A 552 27.03 -4.76 6.88
C SER A 552 26.85 -4.31 8.33
N PHE A 553 27.00 -5.24 9.27
CA PHE A 553 26.86 -4.97 10.69
C PHE A 553 27.91 -3.98 11.21
N LYS A 554 27.49 -3.00 12.02
CA LYS A 554 28.37 -2.06 12.74
C LYS A 554 28.43 -2.35 14.23
N LEU A 555 27.28 -2.28 14.89
CA LEU A 555 27.21 -2.38 16.35
C LEU A 555 25.84 -2.88 16.82
N LYS A 556 25.79 -3.43 18.03
CA LYS A 556 24.55 -3.84 18.70
C LYS A 556 24.45 -3.21 20.08
N VAL A 557 23.23 -2.82 20.45
CA VAL A 557 22.91 -2.25 21.77
C VAL A 557 21.81 -3.08 22.40
N LYS A 558 22.13 -3.78 23.49
CA LYS A 558 21.15 -4.58 24.23
C LYS A 558 20.24 -3.65 25.02
N LEU A 559 18.93 -3.86 24.90
CA LEU A 559 17.91 -3.11 25.64
C LEU A 559 17.36 -3.97 26.78
N ARG A 560 16.80 -3.32 27.81
CA ARG A 560 16.13 -3.99 28.94
C ARG A 560 14.65 -4.30 28.65
N PHE A 561 14.15 -3.81 27.52
CA PHE A 561 12.78 -3.95 27.06
C PHE A 561 12.78 -4.36 25.59
N LYS A 562 11.61 -4.75 25.06
CA LYS A 562 11.44 -5.10 23.65
C LYS A 562 11.15 -3.83 22.84
N PRO A 563 12.06 -3.36 21.98
CA PRO A 563 11.82 -2.14 21.23
C PRO A 563 10.70 -2.38 20.22
N MET A 564 9.67 -1.54 20.25
CA MET A 564 8.56 -1.62 19.31
C MET A 564 8.82 -0.76 18.07
N GLY A 565 9.71 0.22 18.11
CA GLY A 565 9.99 1.10 16.99
C GLY A 565 11.20 1.98 17.27
N VAL A 566 11.77 2.52 16.19
CA VAL A 566 12.87 3.48 16.23
C VAL A 566 12.58 4.61 15.23
N SER A 567 12.88 5.85 15.61
CA SER A 567 12.75 7.04 14.77
C SER A 567 13.92 7.98 15.00
N VAL A 568 14.15 8.92 14.08
CA VAL A 568 15.29 9.84 14.13
C VAL A 568 14.78 11.26 14.33
N LEU A 569 15.35 11.98 15.30
CA LEU A 569 15.14 13.40 15.52
C LEU A 569 15.99 14.22 14.55
N SER A 570 15.66 15.51 14.38
CA SER A 570 16.41 16.43 13.50
C SER A 570 17.86 16.66 13.90
N ASN A 571 18.26 16.25 15.11
CA ASN A 571 19.62 16.30 15.65
C ASN A 571 20.34 14.94 15.61
N ASP A 572 19.83 13.97 14.85
CA ASP A 572 20.31 12.58 14.73
C ASP A 572 20.24 11.73 16.01
N GLU A 573 19.49 12.19 17.03
CA GLU A 573 19.14 11.35 18.16
C GLU A 573 18.04 10.35 17.78
N LEU A 574 18.09 9.18 18.40
CA LEU A 574 17.18 8.07 18.16
C LEU A 574 16.10 8.04 19.23
N LEU A 575 14.84 8.03 18.80
CA LEU A 575 13.69 7.74 19.65
C LEU A 575 13.41 6.25 19.61
N VAL A 576 13.36 5.59 20.76
CA VAL A 576 13.07 4.16 20.87
C VAL A 576 11.81 3.96 21.72
N THR A 577 10.82 3.30 21.13
CA THR A 577 9.54 2.99 21.77
C THR A 577 9.49 1.54 22.28
N GLY A 578 8.53 1.22 23.14
CA GLY A 578 8.24 -0.14 23.59
C GLY A 578 8.36 -0.38 25.10
N ASP A 579 8.82 0.61 25.87
CA ASP A 579 8.95 0.52 27.32
C ASP A 579 7.79 1.22 28.05
N GLY A 580 6.61 0.62 28.04
CA GLY A 580 5.40 1.23 28.59
C GLY A 580 5.11 2.59 27.94
N HIS A 581 4.89 3.62 28.75
CA HIS A 581 4.64 4.99 28.25
C HIS A 581 5.92 5.81 28.14
N MET A 582 7.10 5.17 28.19
CA MET A 582 8.39 5.82 28.03
C MET A 582 8.87 5.74 26.58
N ILE A 583 9.55 6.81 26.15
CA ILE A 583 10.32 6.88 24.90
C ILE A 583 11.77 7.14 25.30
N HIS A 584 12.67 6.25 24.91
CA HIS A 584 14.10 6.38 25.20
C HIS A 584 14.77 7.18 24.10
N VAL A 585 15.46 8.26 24.44
CA VAL A 585 16.25 9.07 23.50
C VAL A 585 17.70 8.65 23.63
N LEU A 586 18.24 8.12 22.54
CA LEU A 586 19.61 7.63 22.45
C LEU A 586 20.40 8.46 21.45
N ASP A 587 21.71 8.57 21.64
CA ASP A 587 22.57 9.12 20.59
C ASP A 587 22.76 8.13 19.43
N LYS A 588 23.43 8.58 18.36
CA LYS A 588 23.75 7.74 17.18
C LYS A 588 24.64 6.53 17.43
N ARG A 589 25.15 6.35 18.65
CA ARG A 589 25.89 5.15 19.10
C ARG A 589 25.05 4.28 20.04
N GLY A 590 23.79 4.63 20.24
CA GLY A 590 22.82 3.97 21.11
C GLY A 590 23.10 4.16 22.61
N ARG A 591 23.82 5.22 23.00
CA ARG A 591 23.97 5.58 24.42
C ARG A 591 22.79 6.43 24.86
N GLY A 592 22.24 6.15 26.03
CA GLY A 592 21.08 6.87 26.55
C GLY A 592 21.40 8.33 26.87
N ALA A 593 20.66 9.24 26.25
CA ALA A 593 20.71 10.67 26.55
C ALA A 593 19.64 11.04 27.59
N ARG A 594 18.38 10.64 27.37
CA ARG A 594 17.25 10.94 28.25
C ARG A 594 16.06 10.03 27.98
N VAL A 595 15.05 10.09 28.85
CA VAL A 595 13.79 9.33 28.72
C VAL A 595 12.62 10.30 28.79
N ILE A 596 11.69 10.19 27.83
CA ILE A 596 10.45 10.95 27.78
C ILE A 596 9.33 10.09 28.35
N GLN A 597 8.69 10.55 29.42
CA GLN A 597 7.47 9.96 29.93
C GLN A 597 6.27 10.59 29.23
N VAL A 598 5.40 9.79 28.60
CA VAL A 598 4.17 10.29 27.96
C VAL A 598 3.01 10.19 28.96
N PRO A 599 2.56 11.28 29.59
CA PRO A 599 1.45 11.24 30.54
C PRO A 599 0.08 11.14 29.85
N GLY A 600 -0.91 10.63 30.58
CA GLY A 600 -2.31 10.74 30.19
C GLY A 600 -2.79 9.73 29.15
N ALA A 601 -2.10 8.61 28.92
CA ALA A 601 -2.68 7.50 28.18
C ALA A 601 -3.83 6.85 28.95
N ALA A 602 -4.98 6.70 28.27
CA ALA A 602 -6.18 6.10 28.87
C ALA A 602 -5.98 4.60 29.15
N ASP A 603 -5.15 3.94 28.35
CA ASP A 603 -4.86 2.51 28.48
C ASP A 603 -3.51 2.30 29.18
N GLN A 604 -3.57 2.09 30.50
CA GLN A 604 -2.39 1.96 31.37
C GLN A 604 -1.52 0.74 31.04
N HIS A 605 -2.06 -0.26 30.35
CA HIS A 605 -1.34 -1.48 30.00
C HIS A 605 -0.75 -1.47 28.59
N LYS A 606 -1.04 -0.44 27.77
CA LYS A 606 -0.50 -0.33 26.41
C LYS A 606 0.81 0.43 26.40
N THR A 607 1.73 -0.03 25.57
CA THR A 607 3.05 0.57 25.39
C THR A 607 3.09 1.52 24.19
N THR A 608 4.12 2.37 24.11
CA THR A 608 4.46 3.16 22.93
C THR A 608 4.80 2.23 21.76
N ARG A 609 4.21 2.46 20.58
CA ARG A 609 4.41 1.59 19.40
C ARG A 609 5.05 2.33 18.23
N GLY A 610 4.28 3.13 17.50
CA GLY A 610 4.78 3.96 16.41
C GLY A 610 5.29 5.30 16.92
N ALA A 611 6.39 5.77 16.35
CA ALA A 611 6.88 7.13 16.54
C ALA A 611 7.25 7.73 15.18
N ALA A 612 7.09 9.04 15.04
CA ALA A 612 7.53 9.84 13.90
C ALA A 612 7.85 11.26 14.38
N VAL A 613 8.61 11.99 13.58
CA VAL A 613 9.02 13.37 13.88
C VAL A 613 8.62 14.23 12.68
N ASP A 614 8.01 15.38 12.94
CA ASP A 614 7.64 16.34 11.89
C ASP A 614 8.74 17.37 11.60
N GLY A 615 8.55 18.21 10.58
CA GLY A 615 9.53 19.22 10.18
C GLY A 615 9.78 20.31 11.22
N SER A 616 8.93 20.43 12.24
CA SER A 616 9.09 21.35 13.37
C SER A 616 9.78 20.71 14.59
N GLY A 617 10.15 19.42 14.50
CA GLY A 617 10.77 18.67 15.59
C GLY A 617 9.77 18.17 16.64
N ARG A 618 8.46 18.21 16.37
CA ARG A 618 7.46 17.60 17.26
C ARG A 618 7.49 16.09 17.11
N VAL A 619 7.34 15.38 18.23
CA VAL A 619 7.32 13.92 18.26
C VAL A 619 5.87 13.45 18.27
N ILE A 620 5.49 12.63 17.29
CA ILE A 620 4.18 11.99 17.22
C ILE A 620 4.35 10.54 17.65
N VAL A 621 3.64 10.12 18.69
CA VAL A 621 3.73 8.76 19.24
C VAL A 621 2.36 8.13 19.41
N THR A 622 2.26 6.82 19.16
CA THR A 622 1.02 6.05 19.33
C THR A 622 1.06 5.18 20.59
N ILE A 623 -0.03 5.21 21.36
CA ILE A 623 -0.25 4.37 22.55
C ILE A 623 -1.68 3.83 22.51
N GLY A 624 -1.82 2.52 22.32
CA GLY A 624 -3.14 1.88 22.23
C GLY A 624 -3.97 2.42 21.05
N HIS A 625 -5.03 3.16 21.37
CA HIS A 625 -5.96 3.79 20.43
C HIS A 625 -5.72 5.29 20.26
N GLN A 626 -4.64 5.81 20.84
CA GLN A 626 -4.41 7.24 20.97
C GLN A 626 -3.11 7.66 20.27
N VAL A 627 -3.14 8.88 19.75
CA VAL A 627 -2.00 9.57 19.18
C VAL A 627 -1.68 10.77 20.06
N PHE A 628 -0.43 10.89 20.43
CA PHE A 628 0.12 12.00 21.21
C PHE A 628 1.06 12.81 20.34
N ILE A 629 0.93 14.13 20.39
CA ILE A 629 1.86 15.08 19.77
C ILE A 629 2.61 15.77 20.90
N LEU A 630 3.92 15.61 20.93
CA LEU A 630 4.83 16.21 21.89
C LEU A 630 5.60 17.34 21.22
N SER A 631 5.87 18.41 21.97
CA SER A 631 6.71 19.50 21.53
C SER A 631 8.19 19.06 21.44
N PRO A 632 9.07 19.84 20.80
CA PRO A 632 10.51 19.60 20.85
C PRO A 632 11.09 19.65 22.28
N SER A 633 10.36 20.26 23.22
CA SER A 633 10.67 20.29 24.66
C SER A 633 10.03 19.12 25.44
N ASP A 634 9.53 18.10 24.74
CA ASP A 634 8.90 16.88 25.26
C ASP A 634 7.53 17.04 25.93
N ASP A 635 7.00 18.27 26.02
CA ASP A 635 5.65 18.50 26.55
C ASP A 635 4.56 17.95 25.63
N VAL A 636 3.54 17.28 26.18
CA VAL A 636 2.37 16.84 25.41
C VAL A 636 1.54 18.06 24.99
N VAL A 637 1.58 18.38 23.70
CA VAL A 637 0.83 19.48 23.08
C VAL A 637 -0.60 19.07 22.79
N ARG A 638 -0.81 17.84 22.30
CA ARG A 638 -2.13 17.35 21.94
C ARG A 638 -2.25 15.83 22.07
N ARG A 639 -3.47 15.38 22.33
CA ARG A 639 -3.88 13.98 22.30
C ARG A 639 -5.20 13.83 21.54
N PHE A 640 -5.29 12.83 20.68
CA PHE A 640 -6.54 12.46 19.99
C PHE A 640 -6.61 10.94 19.77
N GLY A 641 -7.76 10.43 19.33
CA GLY A 641 -8.03 8.99 19.25
C GLY A 641 -8.80 8.46 20.46
N ASP A 642 -9.81 7.62 20.19
CA ASP A 642 -10.60 6.93 21.21
C ASP A 642 -11.20 5.62 20.64
N LYS A 643 -11.72 4.74 21.51
CA LYS A 643 -12.46 3.52 21.13
C LYS A 643 -13.86 3.88 20.61
N GLY A 644 -14.31 3.24 19.53
CA GLY A 644 -15.69 3.40 19.00
C GLY A 644 -15.79 3.61 17.48
N GLN A 645 -16.93 4.15 17.03
CA GLN A 645 -17.30 4.34 15.61
C GLN A 645 -17.42 5.83 15.22
N GLY A 646 -16.66 6.28 14.19
CA GLY A 646 -16.54 7.69 13.80
C GLY A 646 -15.15 8.15 13.32
N GLN A 647 -15.05 9.41 12.89
CA GLN A 647 -13.87 9.94 12.17
C GLN A 647 -12.60 10.02 13.03
N GLN A 648 -12.73 10.35 14.31
CA GLN A 648 -11.60 10.47 15.25
C GLN A 648 -11.32 9.20 16.06
N GLN A 649 -12.13 8.14 15.95
CA GLN A 649 -11.78 6.87 16.60
C GLN A 649 -10.70 6.13 15.82
N LEU A 650 -9.86 5.42 16.55
CA LEU A 650 -8.75 4.64 16.02
C LEU A 650 -8.84 3.23 16.56
N GLY A 651 -8.44 2.26 15.74
CA GLY A 651 -8.26 0.89 16.18
C GLY A 651 -7.07 0.76 17.14
N SER A 652 -6.64 -0.47 17.39
CA SER A 652 -5.41 -0.76 18.11
C SER A 652 -4.26 -1.06 17.15
N ASN A 653 -3.03 -1.15 17.66
CA ASN A 653 -1.82 -1.49 16.88
C ASN A 653 -1.43 -0.44 15.83
N LEU A 654 -1.50 0.84 16.22
CA LEU A 654 -1.26 1.96 15.31
C LEU A 654 0.25 2.18 15.05
N ARG A 655 0.63 2.40 13.78
CA ARG A 655 1.90 3.08 13.42
C ARG A 655 1.62 4.46 12.87
N VAL A 656 2.67 5.27 12.82
CA VAL A 656 2.61 6.65 12.35
C VAL A 656 3.79 6.97 11.45
N ALA A 657 3.52 7.75 10.40
CA ALA A 657 4.49 8.44 9.58
C ALA A 657 4.09 9.91 9.43
N VAL A 658 5.05 10.75 9.06
CA VAL A 658 4.83 12.15 8.73
C VAL A 658 5.44 12.44 7.36
N ASN A 659 4.70 13.15 6.51
CA ASN A 659 5.19 13.55 5.17
C ASN A 659 5.77 14.97 5.17
N SER A 660 6.24 15.47 4.02
CA SER A 660 6.89 16.79 3.92
C SER A 660 5.95 17.97 4.19
N ARG A 661 4.64 17.71 4.30
CA ARG A 661 3.60 18.71 4.63
C ARG A 661 3.16 18.63 6.10
N ASP A 662 3.92 17.93 6.93
CA ASP A 662 3.63 17.66 8.34
C ASP A 662 2.28 16.95 8.59
N GLN A 663 1.75 16.26 7.57
CA GLN A 663 0.53 15.47 7.73
C GLN A 663 0.85 14.19 8.49
N ILE A 664 0.03 13.89 9.50
CA ILE A 664 0.17 12.71 10.33
C ILE A 664 -0.60 11.57 9.67
N ILE A 665 0.11 10.52 9.26
CA ILE A 665 -0.45 9.37 8.56
C ILE A 665 -0.41 8.18 9.52
N ILE A 666 -1.59 7.65 9.88
CA ILE A 666 -1.75 6.53 10.79
C ILE A 666 -2.11 5.28 10.00
N SER A 667 -1.35 4.20 10.18
CA SER A 667 -1.82 2.87 9.80
C SER A 667 -2.75 2.34 10.90
N ASP A 668 -4.03 2.20 10.56
CA ASP A 668 -5.03 1.69 11.48
C ASP A 668 -5.25 0.20 11.20
N TYR A 669 -4.37 -0.61 11.81
CA TYR A 669 -4.31 -2.07 11.65
C TYR A 669 -5.70 -2.72 11.77
N HIS A 670 -6.46 -2.40 12.82
CA HIS A 670 -7.74 -3.07 13.07
C HIS A 670 -8.86 -2.57 12.17
N ASN A 671 -8.78 -1.33 11.70
CA ASN A 671 -9.81 -0.76 10.83
C ASN A 671 -9.46 -0.87 9.34
N HIS A 672 -8.42 -1.62 8.97
CA HIS A 672 -8.09 -1.91 7.57
C HIS A 672 -7.94 -0.65 6.70
N CYS A 673 -7.40 0.43 7.28
CA CYS A 673 -7.30 1.71 6.60
C CYS A 673 -6.11 2.53 7.07
N LEU A 674 -5.78 3.54 6.28
CA LEU A 674 -4.93 4.66 6.64
C LEU A 674 -5.80 5.85 7.02
N LYS A 675 -5.47 6.49 8.14
CA LYS A 675 -6.09 7.76 8.54
C LYS A 675 -5.07 8.89 8.47
N ILE A 676 -5.42 9.94 7.73
CA ILE A 676 -4.54 11.08 7.51
C ILE A 676 -5.10 12.27 8.28
N PHE A 677 -4.25 12.94 9.05
CA PHE A 677 -4.56 14.10 9.86
C PHE A 677 -3.66 15.27 9.48
N ASP A 678 -4.13 16.50 9.74
CA ASP A 678 -3.30 17.68 9.61
C ASP A 678 -2.32 17.80 10.80
N PRO A 679 -1.36 18.74 10.77
CA PRO A 679 -0.37 18.90 11.84
C PRO A 679 -0.97 19.25 13.20
N SER A 680 -2.25 19.65 13.24
CA SER A 680 -2.99 19.91 14.47
C SER A 680 -3.71 18.67 14.99
N GLY A 681 -3.74 17.55 14.26
CA GLY A 681 -4.47 16.34 14.63
C GLY A 681 -5.94 16.35 14.22
N ARG A 682 -6.35 17.25 13.31
CA ARG A 682 -7.70 17.20 12.71
C ARG A 682 -7.70 16.20 11.56
N HIS A 683 -8.67 15.30 11.55
CA HIS A 683 -8.84 14.31 10.49
C HIS A 683 -9.07 14.99 9.14
N LEU A 684 -8.27 14.60 8.15
CA LEU A 684 -8.37 15.10 6.78
C LEU A 684 -9.17 14.13 5.91
N PHE A 685 -8.73 12.87 5.86
CA PHE A 685 -9.41 11.81 5.12
C PHE A 685 -8.95 10.42 5.58
N THR A 686 -9.72 9.41 5.18
CA THR A 686 -9.40 8.00 5.36
C THR A 686 -9.23 7.38 3.98
N SER A 687 -8.24 6.51 3.82
CA SER A 687 -7.99 5.74 2.61
C SER A 687 -7.83 4.27 2.97
N GLY A 688 -8.28 3.33 2.13
CA GLY A 688 -8.33 1.92 2.50
C GLY A 688 -9.71 1.49 3.00
N SER A 689 -10.10 0.30 2.59
CA SER A 689 -11.15 -0.51 3.19
C SER A 689 -10.67 -1.95 3.24
N ARG A 690 -11.27 -2.78 4.08
CA ARG A 690 -10.95 -4.22 4.12
C ARG A 690 -11.07 -4.85 2.72
N GLY A 691 -10.10 -5.69 2.35
CA GLY A 691 -10.07 -6.43 1.08
C GLY A 691 -8.74 -6.35 0.35
N SER A 692 -8.67 -6.99 -0.82
CA SER A 692 -7.46 -7.17 -1.63
C SER A 692 -7.50 -6.41 -2.97
N GLY A 693 -8.53 -5.61 -3.24
CA GLY A 693 -8.63 -4.80 -4.45
C GLY A 693 -7.78 -3.52 -4.39
N THR A 694 -7.63 -2.83 -5.53
CA THR A 694 -6.93 -1.53 -5.59
C THR A 694 -7.53 -0.54 -4.60
N GLY A 695 -6.69 0.00 -3.72
CA GLY A 695 -7.13 0.92 -2.67
C GLY A 695 -7.78 0.26 -1.45
N GLN A 696 -7.82 -1.06 -1.38
CA GLN A 696 -8.18 -1.84 -0.20
C GLN A 696 -6.89 -2.25 0.55
N LEU A 697 -7.01 -2.50 1.86
CA LEU A 697 -5.90 -2.86 2.73
C LEU A 697 -6.34 -3.97 3.69
N GLU A 698 -5.49 -4.96 3.91
CA GLU A 698 -5.74 -5.97 4.95
C GLU A 698 -4.72 -5.84 6.09
N TRP A 699 -5.18 -5.28 7.22
CA TRP A 699 -4.35 -5.10 8.42
C TRP A 699 -3.04 -4.34 8.16
N PRO A 700 -3.10 -3.07 7.76
CA PRO A 700 -1.90 -2.28 7.47
C PRO A 700 -1.05 -2.16 8.74
N ASP A 701 0.09 -2.84 8.78
CA ASP A 701 0.94 -2.90 9.97
C ASP A 701 1.85 -1.69 10.05
N SER A 702 2.57 -1.37 8.97
CA SER A 702 3.52 -0.26 8.93
C SER A 702 3.22 0.71 7.78
N VAL A 703 3.60 1.97 7.98
CA VAL A 703 3.45 3.04 7.00
C VAL A 703 4.67 3.94 7.03
N ILE A 704 5.11 4.40 5.87
CA ILE A 704 6.16 5.42 5.70
C ILE A 704 5.72 6.42 4.63
N ALA A 705 6.34 7.60 4.64
CA ALA A 705 6.24 8.58 3.57
C ALA A 705 7.63 8.79 2.97
N ASP A 706 7.72 8.83 1.64
CA ASP A 706 8.97 9.15 0.95
C ASP A 706 9.14 10.66 0.73
N SER A 707 10.25 11.06 0.11
CA SER A 707 10.57 12.46 -0.18
C SER A 707 9.64 13.13 -1.20
N GLU A 708 8.82 12.35 -1.92
CA GLU A 708 7.85 12.83 -2.90
C GLU A 708 6.43 12.88 -2.33
N ASP A 709 6.26 12.65 -1.02
CA ASP A 709 4.98 12.48 -0.31
C ASP A 709 4.17 11.23 -0.75
N ASN A 710 4.80 10.23 -1.39
CA ASN A 710 4.14 8.95 -1.60
C ASN A 710 3.99 8.23 -0.26
N ILE A 711 2.81 7.66 -0.02
CA ILE A 711 2.51 6.90 1.19
C ILE A 711 2.69 5.42 0.88
N ILE A 712 3.70 4.80 1.48
CA ILE A 712 4.00 3.38 1.32
C ILE A 712 3.48 2.68 2.57
N VAL A 713 2.62 1.67 2.37
CA VAL A 713 2.00 0.89 3.45
C VAL A 713 2.32 -0.58 3.25
N VAL A 714 2.61 -1.27 4.34
CA VAL A 714 2.76 -2.73 4.37
C VAL A 714 1.50 -3.31 4.99
N ASP A 715 0.77 -4.11 4.23
CA ASP A 715 -0.36 -4.91 4.69
C ASP A 715 0.02 -6.39 4.81
N ASN A 716 -0.84 -7.20 5.44
CA ASN A 716 -0.42 -8.38 6.20
C ASN A 716 -0.47 -9.67 5.36
N THR A 717 0.70 -10.18 4.97
CA THR A 717 0.93 -11.37 4.11
C THR A 717 1.15 -12.68 4.90
N TYR A 718 1.04 -13.84 4.25
CA TYR A 718 1.22 -15.18 4.83
C TYR A 718 2.67 -15.67 4.72
N ASP A 719 3.15 -16.43 5.72
CA ASP A 719 4.46 -17.09 5.68
C ASP A 719 4.43 -18.34 4.78
N ALA A 720 3.29 -19.05 4.78
CA ALA A 720 3.04 -20.19 3.92
C ALA A 720 1.59 -20.21 3.42
N VAL A 721 1.41 -20.57 2.15
CA VAL A 721 0.12 -20.87 1.52
C VAL A 721 0.13 -22.32 1.10
N LEU A 722 -0.86 -23.08 1.56
CA LEU A 722 -1.00 -24.51 1.33
C LEU A 722 -2.20 -24.77 0.43
N ILE A 723 -2.02 -25.68 -0.54
CA ILE A 723 -3.08 -26.10 -1.46
C ILE A 723 -3.00 -27.61 -1.65
N VAL A 724 -4.11 -28.33 -1.46
CA VAL A 724 -4.19 -29.76 -1.79
C VAL A 724 -5.61 -30.16 -2.14
N GLY A 725 -5.78 -31.09 -3.08
CA GLY A 725 -7.11 -31.54 -3.52
C GLY A 725 -7.93 -30.48 -4.25
N ALA A 726 -7.27 -29.40 -4.72
CA ALA A 726 -7.95 -28.21 -5.23
C ALA A 726 -7.90 -28.05 -6.75
N PHE A 727 -7.03 -28.77 -7.45
CA PHE A 727 -6.98 -28.83 -8.91
C PHE A 727 -7.58 -30.16 -9.34
N THR A 728 -8.63 -30.13 -10.15
CA THR A 728 -9.34 -31.32 -10.62
C THR A 728 -9.31 -31.35 -12.15
N PRO A 729 -9.17 -32.54 -12.80
CA PRO A 729 -9.07 -32.66 -14.26
C PRO A 729 -10.16 -31.93 -15.05
N ASN A 730 -11.35 -31.79 -14.46
CA ASN A 730 -12.53 -31.16 -15.07
C ASN A 730 -12.63 -29.64 -14.86
N TRP A 731 -11.56 -28.97 -14.40
CA TRP A 731 -11.53 -27.52 -14.15
C TRP A 731 -12.62 -27.04 -13.18
N SER A 732 -13.12 -27.93 -12.31
CA SER A 732 -14.33 -27.70 -11.52
C SER A 732 -14.08 -26.96 -10.20
N HIS A 733 -12.82 -26.71 -9.84
CA HIS A 733 -12.45 -26.18 -8.53
C HIS A 733 -11.56 -24.92 -8.65
N LEU A 734 -10.23 -25.01 -8.53
CA LEU A 734 -9.32 -23.89 -8.78
C LEU A 734 -8.84 -23.84 -10.24
N GLN A 735 -8.54 -22.63 -10.72
CA GLN A 735 -7.92 -22.38 -12.01
C GLN A 735 -6.48 -21.88 -11.81
N PRO A 736 -5.53 -22.12 -12.73
CA PRO A 736 -4.14 -21.71 -12.56
C PRO A 736 -3.95 -20.21 -12.34
N GLU A 737 -4.87 -19.36 -12.79
CA GLU A 737 -4.82 -17.90 -12.61
C GLU A 737 -4.78 -17.48 -11.14
N CYS A 738 -5.25 -18.34 -10.21
CA CYS A 738 -5.18 -18.04 -8.78
C CYS A 738 -3.74 -17.80 -8.28
N PHE A 739 -2.71 -18.34 -8.93
CA PHE A 739 -1.33 -18.15 -8.48
C PHE A 739 -0.88 -16.69 -8.48
N GLU A 740 -1.45 -15.82 -9.32
CA GLU A 740 -1.17 -14.37 -9.27
C GLU A 740 -1.61 -13.77 -7.94
N GLU A 741 -2.82 -14.11 -7.48
CA GLU A 741 -3.36 -13.66 -6.20
C GLU A 741 -2.59 -14.28 -5.02
N LEU A 742 -2.19 -15.54 -5.15
CA LEU A 742 -1.46 -16.26 -4.09
C LEU A 742 -0.04 -15.71 -3.88
N VAL A 743 0.65 -15.33 -4.96
CA VAL A 743 1.94 -14.64 -4.87
C VAL A 743 1.80 -13.32 -4.13
N GLN A 744 0.76 -12.53 -4.42
CA GLN A 744 0.54 -11.22 -3.80
C GLN A 744 0.30 -11.30 -2.29
N ILE A 745 -0.38 -12.34 -1.82
CA ILE A 745 -0.70 -12.49 -0.39
C ILE A 745 0.39 -13.23 0.40
N THR A 746 1.43 -13.73 -0.26
CA THR A 746 2.52 -14.46 0.39
C THR A 746 3.71 -13.53 0.60
N LYS A 747 4.37 -13.61 1.76
CA LYS A 747 5.56 -12.79 2.06
C LYS A 747 6.66 -13.07 1.02
N PRO A 748 7.45 -12.05 0.62
CA PRO A 748 8.73 -12.30 -0.04
C PRO A 748 9.60 -13.23 0.84
N GLY A 749 10.10 -14.31 0.23
CA GLY A 749 10.79 -15.40 0.91
C GLY A 749 9.89 -16.46 1.56
N GLY A 750 8.57 -16.24 1.60
CA GLY A 750 7.55 -17.21 2.03
C GLY A 750 7.26 -18.27 0.96
N PHE A 751 6.44 -19.26 1.31
CA PHE A 751 6.23 -20.45 0.49
C PHE A 751 4.79 -20.61 0.01
N ILE A 752 4.60 -20.94 -1.26
CA ILE A 752 3.36 -21.51 -1.80
C ILE A 752 3.64 -22.99 -2.06
N ILE A 753 2.85 -23.87 -1.45
CA ILE A 753 3.04 -25.33 -1.55
C ILE A 753 1.76 -25.97 -2.08
N VAL A 754 1.89 -26.66 -3.22
CA VAL A 754 0.76 -27.27 -3.92
C VAL A 754 0.95 -28.77 -4.04
N GLY A 755 0.07 -29.56 -3.41
CA GLY A 755 0.03 -31.01 -3.56
C GLY A 755 -1.00 -31.45 -4.59
N THR A 756 -0.58 -32.23 -5.59
CA THR A 756 -1.47 -32.81 -6.61
C THR A 756 -1.11 -34.27 -6.90
N SER A 757 -2.08 -35.09 -7.31
CA SER A 757 -1.81 -36.46 -7.76
C SER A 757 -1.09 -36.48 -9.11
N THR A 758 -0.36 -37.56 -9.39
CA THR A 758 0.30 -37.78 -10.69
C THR A 758 -0.70 -37.83 -11.85
N SER A 759 -1.90 -38.37 -11.62
CA SER A 759 -3.00 -38.40 -12.61
C SER A 759 -3.46 -36.99 -12.98
N THR A 760 -3.70 -36.13 -11.99
CA THR A 760 -4.08 -34.73 -12.20
C THR A 760 -2.95 -33.97 -12.87
N LEU A 761 -1.69 -34.24 -12.50
CA LEU A 761 -0.54 -33.58 -13.11
C LEU A 761 -0.41 -33.90 -14.61
N ALA A 762 -0.79 -35.10 -15.03
CA ALA A 762 -0.79 -35.52 -16.44
C ALA A 762 -1.95 -34.93 -17.27
N SER A 763 -3.00 -34.43 -16.61
CA SER A 763 -4.17 -33.81 -17.26
C SER A 763 -3.90 -32.38 -17.75
N ASP A 764 -4.84 -31.80 -18.50
CA ASP A 764 -4.67 -30.46 -19.08
C ASP A 764 -4.60 -29.36 -18.03
N ILE A 765 -5.36 -29.46 -16.93
CA ILE A 765 -5.24 -28.53 -15.79
C ILE A 765 -3.86 -28.63 -15.12
N GLY A 766 -3.29 -29.85 -15.03
CA GLY A 766 -1.97 -30.07 -14.45
C GLY A 766 -0.86 -29.43 -15.28
N LYS A 767 -0.94 -29.57 -16.61
CA LYS A 767 -0.04 -28.90 -17.55
C LYS A 767 -0.20 -27.38 -17.50
N ALA A 768 -1.42 -26.87 -17.42
CA ALA A 768 -1.70 -25.43 -17.32
C ALA A 768 -1.17 -24.84 -16.00
N MET A 769 -1.32 -25.57 -14.88
CA MET A 769 -0.74 -25.21 -13.59
C MET A 769 0.79 -25.12 -13.69
N GLU A 770 1.47 -26.14 -14.23
CA GLU A 770 2.93 -26.10 -14.39
C GLU A 770 3.39 -24.95 -15.29
N ALA A 771 2.67 -24.70 -16.39
CA ALA A 771 2.96 -23.59 -17.30
C ALA A 771 2.85 -22.24 -16.56
N LYS A 772 1.81 -22.06 -15.74
CA LYS A 772 1.61 -20.82 -14.98
C LYS A 772 2.70 -20.60 -13.92
N LEU A 773 3.11 -21.65 -13.21
CA LEU A 773 4.22 -21.55 -12.25
C LEU A 773 5.55 -21.21 -12.95
N ARG A 774 5.79 -21.74 -14.16
CA ARG A 774 6.98 -21.38 -14.97
C ARG A 774 6.92 -19.92 -15.45
N GLU A 775 5.77 -19.46 -15.91
CA GLU A 775 5.56 -18.05 -16.30
C GLU A 775 5.88 -17.10 -15.13
N LEU A 776 5.37 -17.41 -13.93
CA LEU A 776 5.66 -16.61 -12.73
C LEU A 776 7.13 -16.66 -12.31
N GLN A 777 7.79 -17.79 -12.54
CA GLN A 777 9.24 -17.93 -12.33
C GLN A 777 10.04 -17.09 -13.34
N GLU A 778 9.66 -17.09 -14.61
CA GLU A 778 10.30 -16.26 -15.65
C GLU A 778 10.13 -14.77 -15.37
N ARG A 779 8.98 -14.38 -14.81
CA ARG A 779 8.70 -13.01 -14.34
C ARG A 779 9.43 -12.65 -13.04
N SER A 780 10.20 -13.57 -12.45
CA SER A 780 10.90 -13.38 -11.17
C SER A 780 9.95 -12.97 -10.04
N LEU A 781 8.77 -13.61 -9.98
CA LEU A 781 7.79 -13.44 -8.90
C LEU A 781 7.80 -14.59 -7.90
N LEU A 782 8.30 -15.76 -8.32
CA LEU A 782 8.57 -16.90 -7.46
C LEU A 782 9.72 -17.73 -8.02
N SER A 783 10.19 -18.70 -7.24
CA SER A 783 11.12 -19.74 -7.67
C SER A 783 10.63 -21.10 -7.21
N ILE A 784 10.61 -22.10 -8.09
CA ILE A 784 10.32 -23.47 -7.73
C ILE A 784 11.59 -24.04 -7.09
N VAL A 785 11.59 -24.23 -5.78
CA VAL A 785 12.77 -24.59 -4.99
C VAL A 785 12.86 -26.09 -4.70
N ASP A 786 11.72 -26.79 -4.70
CA ASP A 786 11.66 -28.23 -4.54
C ASP A 786 10.40 -28.80 -5.24
N LYS A 787 10.45 -30.07 -5.62
CA LYS A 787 9.33 -30.80 -6.24
C LYS A 787 9.31 -32.28 -5.81
N PRO A 788 9.10 -32.60 -4.52
CA PRO A 788 9.14 -33.98 -4.07
C PRO A 788 7.91 -34.76 -4.50
N THR A 789 8.12 -36.01 -4.91
CA THR A 789 7.06 -37.00 -5.12
C THR A 789 6.98 -37.92 -3.91
N ARG A 790 5.78 -38.18 -3.40
CA ARG A 790 5.55 -39.09 -2.27
C ARG A 790 4.53 -40.18 -2.64
N PRO A 791 4.76 -41.44 -2.22
CA PRO A 791 3.79 -42.51 -2.39
C PRO A 791 2.59 -42.31 -1.45
N MET A 792 1.50 -43.01 -1.75
CA MET A 792 0.27 -43.01 -0.95
C MET A 792 -0.36 -41.63 -0.69
N PHE A 793 -0.31 -40.76 -1.69
CA PHE A 793 -1.01 -39.47 -1.65
C PHE A 793 -2.53 -39.66 -1.50
N PHE A 794 -3.07 -40.63 -2.24
CA PHE A 794 -4.43 -41.14 -2.11
C PHE A 794 -4.42 -42.63 -2.47
N LYS A 795 -4.75 -43.53 -1.53
CA LYS A 795 -4.57 -44.99 -1.69
C LYS A 795 -3.13 -45.36 -2.07
N ASP A 796 -2.94 -45.95 -3.25
CA ASP A 796 -1.69 -46.36 -3.87
C ASP A 796 -1.13 -45.30 -4.84
N TRP A 797 -1.81 -44.17 -5.02
CA TRP A 797 -1.39 -43.13 -5.95
C TRP A 797 -0.23 -42.31 -5.40
N GLU A 798 0.69 -41.96 -6.29
CA GLU A 798 1.74 -40.98 -6.00
C GLU A 798 1.21 -39.55 -6.10
N GLY A 799 1.78 -38.67 -5.30
CA GLY A 799 1.50 -37.24 -5.31
C GLY A 799 2.77 -36.43 -5.42
N THR A 800 2.70 -35.36 -6.19
CA THR A 800 3.78 -34.39 -6.39
C THR A 800 3.45 -33.11 -5.64
N PHE A 801 4.43 -32.57 -4.92
CA PHE A 801 4.31 -31.29 -4.22
C PHE A 801 5.18 -30.25 -4.90
N PHE A 802 4.63 -29.14 -5.36
CA PHE A 802 5.40 -28.01 -5.85
C PHE A 802 5.70 -27.08 -4.68
N VAL A 803 6.97 -26.86 -4.38
CA VAL A 803 7.40 -25.91 -3.35
C VAL A 803 7.92 -24.66 -4.07
N CYS A 804 7.14 -23.59 -4.02
CA CYS A 804 7.45 -22.33 -4.64
C CYS A 804 7.81 -21.29 -3.57
N LYS A 805 9.00 -20.70 -3.65
CA LYS A 805 9.42 -19.60 -2.79
C LYS A 805 9.18 -18.28 -3.50
N VAL A 806 8.36 -17.41 -2.91
CA VAL A 806 8.05 -16.08 -3.47
C VAL A 806 9.29 -15.18 -3.37
N THR A 807 9.58 -14.42 -4.42
CA THR A 807 10.82 -13.63 -4.56
C THR A 807 10.67 -12.19 -4.17
#